data_AF-A0A6A6XHT7-F1
#
_entry.id   AF-A0A6A6XHT7-F1
#
_cell.length_a   1.000
_cell.length_b   1.000
_cell.length_c   1.000
_cell.angle_alpha   90.00
_cell.angle_beta   90.00
_cell.angle_gamma   90.00
#
_symmetry.space_group_name_H-M   'P 1'
#
loop_
_entity.id
_entity.type
_entity.pdbx_description
1 polymer ?
#
loop_
_entity_poly.entity_id
_entity_poly.type
_entity_poly.pdbx_seq_one_letter_code
_entity_poly.pdbx_strand_id
1 'polypeptide(L)'
;MRSQPSLYWLLPLSILLLNSLPSSTVSAELAVRGGCCPGGTVDDDGNCAANPSDVADEATDDNSAGIGFELETTKIRLEPENRAGCTNGQLEKAKGHVIGGRTGINWELTGDTTISDFVDAEYILNGKTIKLGSGDLRTAAEEVANDITAWNPYAGMTPNSFEIDQNECNNWKVVLPVISGVATAVSFSPQATAPMPFESHSRTVSKSYNERTFDFFQASPSPGGLALDSLKDDTLGFFSLVMSYAKVDKKAPNMDGSVKEATSIMPRNDFSLIYKLLKDSGAMPSIQGSLWDLINTLSCYKNDPNDGNNIVFDTEFCDGDVKTPKPKDGKLEGMTYHRGEGEEVDGCTMKEWIDAIEAGTTPDPITRVDQKEDGSVGRLGGKFENVLNTNRLVPIFEFRRLESTPPSGFGFLVQGVEDAIVAYHGQFANAPRLLRKKQNVKYSHIKRDAPTDACAAPTPTTAQGTDALPPTTPAPNMPSCSLQNEDPDKGIDARGCVCGSTTLPLMTMPDATDDSQSCSYTAIPTSSIANPITIESQTYTDNCYLCTLVGGVADTPSCATTLVSGCTPTTPAVPTATVFISNNSIPIGDENNKNGGADLRNSLFQQLQKLCPDNENVCDSKTPAEFDNVETVVGDEPGEETLKFIIQDSHYDSTKECDQMIAAAVASWQQAVAKSCKEVEYEDYEDPTASGCGDGVVKRALMTLEERKNTPKTPVPICDNCSPPPPPECKYTATICAGPDHINPILGNVRNGPYANHMNIQLEFELGHGNSAFDEFICELIVDGLTALAMAVAPELAGVDAWEDIELQALCAELAEHIGSRDANVTKNALLIGA
;
A
#
# COMPACT_ATOMS: atom_id res chain seq x y z
N MET A 1 -2.20 51.91 -57.65
CA MET A 1 -3.45 51.53 -58.33
C MET A 1 -3.31 50.15 -58.95
N ARG A 2 -3.72 49.11 -58.23
CA ARG A 2 -4.45 47.92 -58.70
C ARG A 2 -4.53 46.94 -57.53
N SER A 3 -5.72 46.38 -57.42
CA SER A 3 -6.31 45.59 -56.35
C SER A 3 -5.63 44.23 -56.12
N GLN A 4 -5.49 43.85 -54.85
CA GLN A 4 -5.55 42.45 -54.43
C GLN A 4 -6.76 42.27 -53.50
N PRO A 5 -7.53 41.18 -53.62
CA PRO A 5 -8.64 40.91 -52.74
C PRO A 5 -8.16 40.26 -51.44
N SER A 6 -8.84 40.69 -50.38
CA SER A 6 -8.91 40.10 -49.06
C SER A 6 -9.39 38.64 -49.07
N LEU A 7 -8.69 37.77 -48.35
CA LEU A 7 -9.26 36.57 -47.73
C LEU A 7 -8.94 36.63 -46.23
N TYR A 8 -9.83 37.29 -45.48
CA TYR A 8 -10.12 36.94 -44.09
C TYR A 8 -11.08 35.73 -44.12
N TRP A 9 -11.08 34.94 -43.04
CA TRP A 9 -11.77 33.64 -42.82
C TRP A 9 -10.88 32.41 -43.03
N LEU A 10 -10.17 32.02 -41.96
CA LEU A 10 -9.96 30.64 -41.44
C LEU A 10 -8.79 30.61 -40.42
N LEU A 11 -8.90 31.40 -39.35
CA LEU A 11 -8.10 31.28 -38.13
C LEU A 11 -9.01 31.65 -36.95
N PRO A 12 -9.98 30.78 -36.63
CA PRO A 12 -9.96 30.14 -35.32
C PRO A 12 -10.56 28.72 -35.39
N LEU A 13 -9.76 27.72 -35.72
CA LEU A 13 -10.13 26.31 -35.51
C LEU A 13 -8.94 25.40 -35.18
N SER A 14 -7.72 25.93 -35.17
CA SER A 14 -6.48 25.18 -34.90
C SER A 14 -5.94 25.33 -33.48
N ILE A 15 -6.68 26.02 -32.59
CA ILE A 15 -6.35 26.15 -31.15
C ILE A 15 -7.30 25.31 -30.28
N LEU A 16 -8.27 24.59 -30.86
CA LEU A 16 -9.21 23.74 -30.13
C LEU A 16 -9.02 22.22 -30.34
N LEU A 17 -7.99 21.78 -31.07
CA LEU A 17 -7.76 20.36 -31.40
C LEU A 17 -6.35 19.85 -31.01
N LEU A 18 -5.64 20.56 -30.13
CA LEU A 18 -4.34 20.15 -29.57
C LEU A 18 -4.32 20.06 -28.04
N ASN A 19 -5.49 20.12 -27.38
CA ASN A 19 -5.63 20.05 -25.91
C ASN A 19 -6.50 18.87 -25.43
N SER A 20 -6.58 17.78 -26.20
CA SER A 20 -7.28 16.56 -25.78
C SER A 20 -6.42 15.33 -26.03
N LEU A 21 -5.48 15.08 -25.12
CA LEU A 21 -4.82 13.79 -24.93
C LEU A 21 -4.74 13.56 -23.41
N PRO A 22 -5.28 12.46 -22.88
CA PRO A 22 -5.15 12.14 -21.47
C PRO A 22 -3.69 11.74 -21.18
N SER A 23 -3.12 12.34 -20.14
CA SER A 23 -1.76 12.04 -19.68
C SER A 23 -1.81 10.98 -18.58
N SER A 24 -1.25 9.81 -18.91
CA SER A 24 -0.45 8.89 -18.06
C SER A 24 -0.96 8.48 -16.67
N THR A 25 -1.18 7.18 -16.49
CA THR A 25 -1.32 6.46 -15.22
C THR A 25 0.04 6.17 -14.57
N VAL A 26 0.12 6.36 -13.25
CA VAL A 26 1.28 6.15 -12.37
C VAL A 26 1.09 4.89 -11.53
N SER A 27 2.18 4.14 -11.32
CA SER A 27 2.25 2.99 -10.42
C SER A 27 1.90 3.40 -8.98
N ALA A 28 0.91 2.71 -8.40
CA ALA A 28 0.37 2.97 -7.05
C ALA A 28 1.32 2.55 -5.91
N GLU A 29 2.49 3.16 -5.84
CA GLU A 29 3.28 3.26 -4.60
C GLU A 29 3.43 4.75 -4.26
N LEU A 30 3.26 5.17 -3.00
CA LEU A 30 3.41 6.59 -2.55
C LEU A 30 4.68 7.24 -3.14
N ALA A 31 4.55 7.88 -4.30
CA ALA A 31 5.64 8.49 -5.03
C ALA A 31 5.52 10.00 -4.86
N VAL A 32 6.15 10.51 -3.80
CA VAL A 32 6.30 11.95 -3.58
C VAL A 32 7.15 12.54 -4.71
N ARG A 33 6.62 13.56 -5.43
CA ARG A 33 7.41 14.33 -6.40
C ARG A 33 7.94 15.64 -5.79
N GLY A 34 9.20 15.95 -6.05
CA GLY A 34 9.85 17.21 -5.67
C GLY A 34 9.66 18.32 -6.71
N GLY A 35 8.96 19.39 -6.35
CA GLY A 35 8.86 20.65 -7.11
C GLY A 35 8.28 21.77 -6.26
N CYS A 36 8.89 22.96 -6.28
CA CYS A 36 8.56 24.12 -5.43
C CYS A 36 7.38 24.96 -5.96
N CYS A 37 6.56 25.52 -5.06
CA CYS A 37 5.52 26.53 -5.35
C CYS A 37 5.95 27.93 -4.84
N PRO A 38 5.39 29.05 -5.39
CA PRO A 38 5.80 30.42 -5.02
C PRO A 38 4.90 31.04 -3.93
N GLY A 39 5.53 31.69 -2.95
CA GLY A 39 4.93 32.17 -1.69
C GLY A 39 4.19 33.52 -1.69
N GLY A 40 3.64 33.85 -0.50
CA GLY A 40 2.91 35.08 -0.16
C GLY A 40 3.13 35.52 1.31
N THR A 41 2.91 36.81 1.60
CA THR A 41 3.33 37.58 2.80
C THR A 41 2.27 37.66 3.92
N VAL A 42 2.69 38.01 5.16
CA VAL A 42 1.96 37.91 6.46
C VAL A 42 1.60 39.28 7.07
N ASP A 43 0.49 39.36 7.82
CA ASP A 43 0.12 40.47 8.74
C ASP A 43 -0.34 39.94 10.14
N ASP A 44 -0.19 40.81 11.15
CA ASP A 44 -0.32 40.56 12.60
C ASP A 44 -1.77 40.44 13.13
N ASP A 45 -2.03 39.44 13.98
CA ASP A 45 -2.84 39.55 15.22
C ASP A 45 -2.85 38.22 16.01
N GLY A 46 -2.00 38.13 17.04
CA GLY A 46 -1.70 36.90 17.80
C GLY A 46 -2.81 36.34 18.70
N ASN A 47 -3.89 35.83 18.11
CA ASN A 47 -4.82 34.93 18.80
C ASN A 47 -5.41 33.88 17.85
N CYS A 48 -4.63 32.84 17.56
CA CYS A 48 -5.02 31.71 16.71
C CYS A 48 -6.03 30.81 17.45
N ALA A 49 -7.31 31.15 17.37
CA ALA A 49 -8.36 30.15 17.56
C ALA A 49 -8.24 29.11 16.43
N ALA A 50 -8.38 27.82 16.74
CA ALA A 50 -8.31 26.75 15.76
C ALA A 50 -9.21 27.06 14.56
N ASN A 51 -8.61 27.13 13.36
CA ASN A 51 -9.36 27.39 12.13
C ASN A 51 -10.23 26.15 11.80
N PRO A 52 -11.47 26.32 11.32
CA PRO A 52 -12.35 25.19 11.07
C PRO A 52 -12.09 24.42 9.76
N SER A 53 -11.12 24.80 8.91
CA SER A 53 -10.83 24.12 7.61
C SER A 53 -10.17 22.78 7.80
N ASP A 54 -9.62 22.56 8.98
CA ASP A 54 -8.67 21.49 9.20
C ASP A 54 -9.38 20.23 9.70
N VAL A 55 -10.67 20.06 9.39
CA VAL A 55 -11.45 18.87 9.79
C VAL A 55 -10.90 17.60 9.14
N ALA A 56 -10.29 17.70 7.94
CA ALA A 56 -9.54 16.59 7.35
C ALA A 56 -8.36 16.15 8.23
N ASP A 57 -7.77 17.09 8.97
CA ASP A 57 -6.54 16.89 9.71
C ASP A 57 -6.73 16.58 11.19
N GLU A 58 -7.97 16.45 11.66
CA GLU A 58 -8.20 16.19 13.06
C GLU A 58 -8.15 14.69 13.40
N ALA A 59 -7.53 14.38 14.53
CA ALA A 59 -7.57 13.03 15.07
C ALA A 59 -9.01 12.61 15.43
N THR A 60 -9.31 11.33 15.24
CA THR A 60 -10.55 10.70 15.69
C THR A 60 -10.70 10.80 17.22
N ASP A 61 -11.93 10.97 17.69
CA ASP A 61 -12.20 11.12 19.13
C ASP A 61 -11.98 9.83 19.93
N ASP A 62 -12.04 8.67 19.26
CA ASP A 62 -11.88 7.34 19.86
C ASP A 62 -10.49 6.73 19.63
N ASN A 63 -9.57 7.50 19.05
CA ASN A 63 -8.23 7.08 18.60
C ASN A 63 -8.27 5.91 17.59
N SER A 64 -9.40 5.62 16.94
CA SER A 64 -9.39 4.68 15.81
C SER A 64 -8.62 5.28 14.63
N ALA A 65 -8.09 4.44 13.75
CA ALA A 65 -7.36 4.94 12.59
C ALA A 65 -8.31 5.69 11.64
N GLY A 66 -8.15 7.01 11.53
CA GLY A 66 -8.84 7.87 10.58
C GLY A 66 -8.03 8.07 9.30
N ILE A 67 -8.67 8.55 8.24
CA ILE A 67 -7.97 9.04 7.05
C ILE A 67 -8.72 10.22 6.45
N GLY A 68 -8.05 11.36 6.37
CA GLY A 68 -8.57 12.59 5.77
C GLY A 68 -7.80 12.98 4.51
N PHE A 69 -8.43 13.80 3.68
CA PHE A 69 -7.80 14.36 2.48
C PHE A 69 -8.12 15.83 2.32
N GLU A 70 -7.13 16.57 1.83
CA GLU A 70 -7.27 17.91 1.29
C GLU A 70 -7.10 17.83 -0.21
N LEU A 71 -8.10 18.28 -0.97
CA LEU A 71 -8.05 18.41 -2.42
C LEU A 71 -8.04 19.90 -2.73
N GLU A 72 -6.84 20.47 -2.83
CA GLU A 72 -6.63 21.90 -3.05
C GLU A 72 -6.52 22.23 -4.53
N THR A 73 -7.00 23.40 -4.96
CA THR A 73 -6.67 23.91 -6.30
C THR A 73 -6.56 25.42 -6.37
N THR A 74 -5.47 25.89 -6.96
CA THR A 74 -5.27 27.32 -7.26
C THR A 74 -6.03 27.81 -8.50
N LYS A 75 -6.85 26.93 -9.11
CA LYS A 75 -7.57 27.21 -10.38
C LYS A 75 -9.00 27.63 -10.18
N ILE A 76 -9.54 27.46 -8.98
CA ILE A 76 -10.87 27.93 -8.61
C ILE A 76 -10.67 28.98 -7.52
N ARG A 77 -10.93 30.23 -7.85
CA ARG A 77 -10.68 31.37 -6.95
C ARG A 77 -11.94 32.14 -6.68
N LEU A 78 -12.09 32.57 -5.43
CA LEU A 78 -13.15 33.43 -5.00
C LEU A 78 -12.59 34.74 -4.46
N GLU A 79 -13.26 35.85 -4.79
CA GLU A 79 -12.99 37.17 -4.20
C GLU A 79 -14.27 37.73 -3.56
N PRO A 80 -14.18 38.55 -2.50
CA PRO A 80 -15.34 39.24 -1.99
C PRO A 80 -15.91 40.19 -3.04
N GLU A 81 -17.24 40.23 -3.17
CA GLU A 81 -17.91 41.19 -4.05
C GLU A 81 -17.56 42.64 -3.68
N ASN A 82 -17.36 42.90 -2.38
CA ASN A 82 -16.90 44.18 -1.85
C ASN A 82 -15.43 44.13 -1.38
N ARG A 83 -14.50 43.71 -2.25
CA ARG A 83 -13.06 43.60 -1.92
C ARG A 83 -12.49 44.86 -1.23
N ALA A 84 -12.90 46.05 -1.65
CA ALA A 84 -12.42 47.32 -1.08
C ALA A 84 -12.86 47.56 0.38
N GLY A 85 -13.91 46.87 0.85
CA GLY A 85 -14.40 46.93 2.22
C GLY A 85 -13.79 45.90 3.16
N CYS A 86 -12.88 45.05 2.66
CA CYS A 86 -12.33 43.91 3.40
C CYS A 86 -10.84 44.06 3.67
N THR A 87 -10.45 43.87 4.93
CA THR A 87 -9.04 43.81 5.36
C THR A 87 -8.46 42.42 5.12
N ASN A 88 -7.13 42.28 5.04
CA ASN A 88 -6.47 40.99 4.85
C ASN A 88 -6.84 40.00 5.97
N GLY A 89 -6.80 40.43 7.24
CA GLY A 89 -7.22 39.59 8.37
C GLY A 89 -8.71 39.19 8.35
N GLN A 90 -9.58 39.89 7.61
CA GLN A 90 -10.96 39.43 7.37
C GLN A 90 -11.06 38.40 6.24
N LEU A 91 -10.14 38.46 5.27
CA LEU A 91 -10.04 37.45 4.20
C LEU A 91 -9.42 36.16 4.72
N GLU A 92 -8.42 36.25 5.60
CA GLU A 92 -7.81 35.09 6.26
C GLU A 92 -8.83 34.30 7.10
N LYS A 93 -9.82 34.98 7.68
CA LYS A 93 -10.98 34.36 8.34
C LYS A 93 -11.93 33.63 7.39
N ALA A 94 -11.71 33.65 6.08
CA ALA A 94 -12.44 32.79 5.14
C ALA A 94 -11.76 31.43 4.97
N LYS A 95 -10.44 31.35 5.21
CA LYS A 95 -9.76 30.06 5.33
C LYS A 95 -10.45 29.31 6.45
N GLY A 96 -10.92 28.11 6.18
CA GLY A 96 -11.66 27.42 7.22
C GLY A 96 -13.00 26.89 6.82
N HIS A 97 -13.66 27.71 6.01
CA HIS A 97 -15.09 27.87 6.15
C HIS A 97 -15.81 27.44 4.89
N VAL A 98 -16.96 26.81 5.09
CA VAL A 98 -17.76 26.22 4.03
C VAL A 98 -18.19 27.30 3.03
N ILE A 99 -17.95 27.04 1.74
CA ILE A 99 -18.34 27.89 0.63
C ILE A 99 -19.74 27.49 0.17
N GLY A 100 -20.70 28.41 0.27
CA GLY A 100 -22.05 28.27 -0.29
C GLY A 100 -22.85 27.11 0.28
N GLY A 101 -22.55 26.69 1.52
CA GLY A 101 -23.20 25.54 2.17
C GLY A 101 -22.93 24.20 1.48
N ARG A 102 -21.85 24.09 0.70
CA ARG A 102 -21.52 22.86 -0.04
C ARG A 102 -20.85 21.84 0.88
N THR A 103 -21.64 20.91 1.38
CA THR A 103 -21.23 19.83 2.29
C THR A 103 -21.85 18.50 1.88
N GLY A 104 -21.15 17.40 2.11
CA GLY A 104 -21.68 16.03 2.07
C GLY A 104 -21.61 15.36 3.44
N ILE A 105 -21.72 14.03 3.46
CA ILE A 105 -21.67 13.24 4.71
C ILE A 105 -20.26 13.30 5.31
N ASN A 106 -19.24 13.18 4.47
CA ASN A 106 -17.84 13.03 4.85
C ASN A 106 -16.92 14.06 4.17
N TRP A 107 -17.49 15.10 3.57
CA TRP A 107 -16.72 16.14 2.89
C TRP A 107 -17.36 17.51 2.98
N GLU A 108 -16.56 18.56 2.79
CA GLU A 108 -17.00 19.95 2.67
C GLU A 108 -16.11 20.72 1.68
N LEU A 109 -16.69 21.71 1.00
CA LEU A 109 -15.92 22.67 0.18
C LEU A 109 -15.61 23.90 1.03
N THR A 110 -14.33 24.17 1.27
CA THR A 110 -13.82 25.30 2.06
C THR A 110 -13.01 26.25 1.18
N GLY A 111 -12.68 27.42 1.74
CA GLY A 111 -11.64 28.28 1.21
C GLY A 111 -10.30 27.97 1.86
N ASP A 112 -9.23 28.01 1.07
CA ASP A 112 -7.84 28.11 1.53
C ASP A 112 -7.26 29.48 1.14
N THR A 113 -6.45 30.05 2.02
CA THR A 113 -5.82 31.35 1.80
C THR A 113 -4.33 31.15 1.54
N THR A 114 -3.95 31.14 0.26
CA THR A 114 -2.55 31.14 -0.15
C THR A 114 -1.98 32.55 -0.20
N ILE A 115 -2.82 33.56 -0.48
CA ILE A 115 -2.46 34.98 -0.66
C ILE A 115 -3.60 35.86 -0.11
N SER A 116 -3.26 37.02 0.46
CA SER A 116 -4.15 37.94 1.19
C SER A 116 -5.28 38.63 0.39
N ASP A 117 -5.54 38.24 -0.87
CA ASP A 117 -6.51 38.92 -1.75
C ASP A 117 -7.70 38.05 -2.17
N PHE A 118 -7.59 36.73 -2.06
CA PHE A 118 -8.56 35.76 -2.54
C PHE A 118 -8.47 34.47 -1.72
N VAL A 119 -9.49 33.63 -1.86
CA VAL A 119 -9.42 32.24 -1.41
C VAL A 119 -9.41 31.31 -2.61
N ASP A 120 -8.54 30.31 -2.56
CA ASP A 120 -8.56 29.16 -3.46
C ASP A 120 -9.59 28.16 -2.91
N ALA A 121 -10.34 27.49 -3.78
CA ALA A 121 -11.30 26.48 -3.33
C ALA A 121 -10.58 25.16 -3.00
N GLU A 122 -11.02 24.52 -1.92
CA GLU A 122 -10.47 23.28 -1.42
C GLU A 122 -11.61 22.35 -0.99
N TYR A 123 -11.51 21.06 -1.31
CA TYR A 123 -12.39 20.05 -0.72
C TYR A 123 -11.67 19.32 0.41
N ILE A 124 -12.34 19.25 1.56
CA ILE A 124 -11.88 18.57 2.76
C ILE A 124 -12.66 17.28 2.89
N LEU A 125 -11.97 16.14 2.99
CA LEU A 125 -12.55 14.83 3.30
C LEU A 125 -12.21 14.52 4.76
N ASN A 126 -13.24 14.36 5.58
CA ASN A 126 -13.14 14.44 7.04
C ASN A 126 -12.52 13.18 7.67
N GLY A 127 -11.25 13.28 8.09
CA GLY A 127 -10.51 12.18 8.71
C GLY A 127 -11.05 11.73 10.08
N LYS A 128 -11.86 12.54 10.76
CA LYS A 128 -12.50 12.13 12.03
C LYS A 128 -13.60 11.10 11.79
N THR A 129 -14.36 11.28 10.71
CA THR A 129 -15.52 10.46 10.39
C THR A 129 -15.15 9.28 9.50
N ILE A 130 -14.28 9.49 8.52
CA ILE A 130 -13.79 8.45 7.60
C ILE A 130 -12.78 7.57 8.33
N LYS A 131 -13.09 6.28 8.47
CA LYS A 131 -12.19 5.30 9.07
C LYS A 131 -11.31 4.63 8.03
N LEU A 132 -10.03 4.47 8.34
CA LEU A 132 -9.07 3.82 7.47
C LEU A 132 -9.50 2.38 7.15
N GLY A 133 -9.62 2.05 5.86
CA GLY A 133 -10.01 0.74 5.34
C GLY A 133 -11.52 0.49 5.33
N SER A 134 -12.34 1.52 5.54
CA SER A 134 -13.81 1.41 5.49
C SER A 134 -14.38 1.47 4.07
N GLY A 135 -13.64 2.05 3.11
CA GLY A 135 -14.15 2.38 1.77
C GLY A 135 -14.96 3.69 1.71
N ASP A 136 -15.21 4.34 2.85
CA ASP A 136 -15.94 5.62 2.91
C ASP A 136 -15.15 6.75 2.25
N LEU A 137 -13.82 6.65 2.22
CA LEU A 137 -12.95 7.67 1.62
C LEU A 137 -13.18 7.79 0.10
N ARG A 138 -13.19 6.65 -0.60
CA ARG A 138 -13.47 6.61 -2.04
C ARG A 138 -14.85 7.16 -2.34
N THR A 139 -15.85 6.75 -1.55
CA THR A 139 -17.23 7.23 -1.69
C THR A 139 -17.29 8.75 -1.55
N ALA A 140 -16.66 9.32 -0.52
CA ALA A 140 -16.59 10.76 -0.32
C ALA A 140 -15.89 11.49 -1.48
N ALA A 141 -14.80 10.93 -2.00
CA ALA A 141 -14.08 11.49 -3.14
C ALA A 141 -14.89 11.47 -4.45
N GLU A 142 -15.67 10.41 -4.69
CA GLU A 142 -16.60 10.32 -5.82
C GLU A 142 -17.76 11.32 -5.67
N GLU A 143 -18.27 11.54 -4.46
CA GLU A 143 -19.26 12.60 -4.18
C GLU A 143 -18.69 14.00 -4.45
N VAL A 144 -17.45 14.27 -4.01
CA VAL A 144 -16.75 15.52 -4.30
C VAL A 144 -16.59 15.71 -5.82
N ALA A 145 -16.19 14.67 -6.56
CA ALA A 145 -16.06 14.71 -8.01
C ALA A 145 -17.38 15.05 -8.71
N ASN A 146 -18.48 14.49 -8.21
CA ASN A 146 -19.84 14.81 -8.67
C ASN A 146 -20.23 16.25 -8.32
N ASP A 147 -19.90 16.72 -7.12
CA ASP A 147 -20.20 18.08 -6.67
C ASP A 147 -19.52 19.13 -7.54
N ILE A 148 -18.20 19.03 -7.75
CA ILE A 148 -17.45 20.01 -8.55
C ILE A 148 -17.90 20.02 -10.02
N THR A 149 -18.26 18.85 -10.55
CA THR A 149 -18.82 18.71 -11.91
C THR A 149 -20.18 19.38 -12.03
N ALA A 150 -21.04 19.21 -11.01
CA ALA A 150 -22.36 19.82 -10.98
C ALA A 150 -22.31 21.33 -10.71
N TRP A 151 -21.38 21.78 -9.85
CA TRP A 151 -21.17 23.20 -9.56
C TRP A 151 -20.66 23.94 -10.80
N ASN A 152 -19.69 23.35 -11.50
CA ASN A 152 -19.03 23.91 -12.68
C ASN A 152 -18.70 25.40 -12.50
N PRO A 153 -17.87 25.77 -11.50
CA PRO A 153 -17.59 27.16 -11.16
C PRO A 153 -16.92 27.90 -12.32
N TYR A 154 -17.38 29.11 -12.63
CA TYR A 154 -16.68 30.06 -13.50
C TYR A 154 -17.17 31.50 -13.28
N ALA A 155 -16.33 32.49 -13.59
CA ALA A 155 -16.62 33.90 -13.30
C ALA A 155 -17.91 34.47 -13.92
N GLY A 156 -18.38 33.88 -15.01
CA GLY A 156 -19.60 34.28 -15.72
C GLY A 156 -20.85 33.47 -15.36
N MET A 157 -20.81 32.65 -14.31
CA MET A 157 -21.96 31.83 -13.91
C MET A 157 -23.11 32.67 -13.36
N THR A 158 -24.32 32.11 -13.29
CA THR A 158 -25.48 32.82 -12.72
C THR A 158 -26.33 31.86 -11.88
N PRO A 159 -26.49 32.11 -10.56
CA PRO A 159 -25.85 33.18 -9.78
C PRO A 159 -24.35 32.95 -9.59
N ASN A 160 -23.55 34.02 -9.50
CA ASN A 160 -22.14 34.00 -9.10
C ASN A 160 -21.97 34.82 -7.82
N SER A 161 -22.56 34.33 -6.73
CA SER A 161 -22.58 34.97 -5.41
C SER A 161 -22.75 33.87 -4.36
N PHE A 162 -21.82 33.77 -3.43
CA PHE A 162 -21.72 32.70 -2.44
C PHE A 162 -21.42 33.31 -1.07
N GLU A 163 -22.04 32.78 -0.03
CA GLU A 163 -21.63 33.06 1.35
C GLU A 163 -20.51 32.09 1.72
N ILE A 164 -19.48 32.57 2.40
CA ILE A 164 -18.52 31.75 3.13
C ILE A 164 -18.93 31.81 4.61
N ASP A 165 -19.11 30.65 5.23
CA ASP A 165 -19.63 30.57 6.60
C ASP A 165 -18.81 31.42 7.57
N GLN A 166 -19.49 32.12 8.48
CA GLN A 166 -18.89 32.95 9.53
C GLN A 166 -17.93 34.06 9.04
N ASN A 167 -17.97 34.41 7.75
CA ASN A 167 -17.09 35.42 7.18
C ASN A 167 -17.77 36.79 7.02
N GLU A 168 -17.11 37.85 7.50
CA GLU A 168 -17.63 39.23 7.45
C GLU A 168 -17.58 39.87 6.05
N CYS A 169 -16.83 39.27 5.12
CA CYS A 169 -16.66 39.76 3.75
C CYS A 169 -17.70 39.24 2.76
N ASN A 170 -18.74 38.56 3.25
CA ASN A 170 -19.82 38.06 2.40
C ASN A 170 -20.55 39.19 1.65
N ASN A 171 -20.93 38.99 0.39
CA ASN A 171 -20.79 37.76 -0.41
C ASN A 171 -19.46 37.69 -1.18
N TRP A 172 -19.14 36.47 -1.64
CA TRP A 172 -18.01 36.14 -2.48
C TRP A 172 -18.46 35.71 -3.88
N LYS A 173 -17.59 35.86 -4.87
CA LYS A 173 -17.86 35.43 -6.25
C LYS A 173 -16.66 34.70 -6.80
N VAL A 174 -16.92 33.71 -7.65
CA VAL A 174 -15.88 33.02 -8.41
C VAL A 174 -15.27 34.00 -9.42
N VAL A 175 -13.95 34.07 -9.48
CA VAL A 175 -13.18 34.86 -10.47
C VAL A 175 -12.32 34.00 -11.38
N LEU A 176 -12.01 32.77 -10.96
CA LEU A 176 -11.40 31.75 -11.81
C LEU A 176 -12.11 30.41 -11.60
N PRO A 177 -12.27 29.59 -12.66
CA PRO A 177 -11.89 29.86 -14.05
C PRO A 177 -12.80 30.90 -14.72
N VAL A 178 -12.37 31.48 -15.85
CA VAL A 178 -13.18 32.49 -16.57
C VAL A 178 -14.18 31.85 -17.55
N ILE A 179 -13.92 30.60 -17.95
CA ILE A 179 -14.68 29.85 -18.96
C ILE A 179 -15.37 28.66 -18.28
N SER A 180 -16.62 28.41 -18.68
CA SER A 180 -17.41 27.25 -18.21
C SER A 180 -16.86 25.92 -18.73
N GLY A 181 -17.09 24.83 -18.00
CA GLY A 181 -16.72 23.47 -18.40
C GLY A 181 -15.25 23.11 -18.13
N VAL A 182 -14.49 24.03 -17.52
CA VAL A 182 -13.08 23.78 -17.15
C VAL A 182 -12.99 23.01 -15.84
N ALA A 183 -14.01 23.05 -14.98
CA ALA A 183 -14.00 22.45 -13.64
C ALA A 183 -13.65 20.96 -13.64
N THR A 184 -14.12 20.18 -14.63
CA THR A 184 -13.81 18.74 -14.75
C THR A 184 -12.37 18.45 -15.17
N ALA A 185 -11.65 19.45 -15.68
CA ALA A 185 -10.26 19.36 -16.08
C ALA A 185 -9.31 20.11 -15.12
N VAL A 186 -9.86 20.75 -14.06
CA VAL A 186 -9.04 21.38 -13.03
C VAL A 186 -8.32 20.27 -12.28
N SER A 187 -7.00 20.33 -12.27
CA SER A 187 -6.20 19.45 -11.44
C SER A 187 -6.19 19.98 -10.00
N PHE A 188 -6.38 19.08 -9.05
CA PHE A 188 -6.28 19.32 -7.63
C PHE A 188 -5.02 18.66 -7.10
N SER A 189 -4.38 19.29 -6.11
CA SER A 189 -3.19 18.78 -5.42
C SER A 189 -3.63 18.10 -4.13
N PRO A 190 -3.64 16.76 -4.08
CA PRO A 190 -4.10 16.04 -2.91
C PRO A 190 -3.05 16.06 -1.81
N GLN A 191 -3.51 16.14 -0.57
CA GLN A 191 -2.76 15.89 0.64
C GLN A 191 -3.55 14.89 1.49
N ALA A 192 -2.88 13.91 2.11
CA ALA A 192 -3.55 12.86 2.87
C ALA A 192 -3.10 12.88 4.33
N THR A 193 -4.02 12.94 5.28
CA THR A 193 -3.72 12.92 6.71
C THR A 193 -4.15 11.61 7.33
N ALA A 194 -3.21 10.86 7.91
CA ALA A 194 -3.45 9.53 8.46
C ALA A 194 -2.45 9.18 9.59
N PRO A 195 -2.85 8.31 10.53
CA PRO A 195 -1.91 7.69 11.46
C PRO A 195 -0.98 6.75 10.73
N MET A 196 0.29 6.71 11.13
CA MET A 196 1.26 5.84 10.46
C MET A 196 2.26 5.23 11.44
N PRO A 197 2.49 3.91 11.38
CA PRO A 197 3.58 3.28 12.12
C PRO A 197 4.93 3.90 11.74
N PHE A 198 5.79 4.22 12.70
CA PHE A 198 7.10 4.83 12.42
C PHE A 198 7.99 3.93 11.57
N GLU A 199 7.80 2.61 11.63
CA GLU A 199 8.55 1.68 10.79
C GLU A 199 8.34 1.92 9.29
N SER A 200 7.14 2.37 8.91
CA SER A 200 6.82 2.72 7.52
C SER A 200 7.63 3.93 7.04
N HIS A 201 7.91 4.91 7.92
CA HIS A 201 8.65 6.13 7.57
C HIS A 201 10.04 5.84 7.05
N SER A 202 10.72 4.90 7.71
CA SER A 202 12.05 4.45 7.32
C SER A 202 12.11 3.91 5.87
N ARG A 203 10.96 3.44 5.35
CA ARG A 203 10.79 2.98 3.96
C ARG A 203 10.27 4.09 3.04
N THR A 204 9.37 4.95 3.50
CA THR A 204 8.77 6.01 2.68
C THR A 204 9.73 7.18 2.47
N VAL A 205 10.34 7.70 3.55
CA VAL A 205 11.37 8.77 3.50
C VAL A 205 12.51 8.38 2.55
N SER A 206 12.81 7.09 2.51
CA SER A 206 13.90 6.48 1.75
C SER A 206 13.83 6.67 0.23
N LYS A 207 12.62 6.84 -0.32
CA LYS A 207 12.38 7.05 -1.76
C LYS A 207 12.41 8.53 -2.13
N SER A 208 12.08 9.41 -1.18
CA SER A 208 11.84 10.84 -1.44
C SER A 208 13.01 11.73 -1.04
N TYR A 209 13.73 11.38 0.02
CA TYR A 209 14.84 12.14 0.58
C TYR A 209 15.98 11.17 0.87
N ASN A 210 17.19 11.53 0.46
CA ASN A 210 18.39 10.70 0.62
C ASN A 210 18.83 10.59 2.11
N GLU A 211 17.92 10.32 3.04
CA GLU A 211 18.10 10.40 4.49
C GLU A 211 17.56 9.17 5.23
N ARG A 212 18.05 7.98 4.85
CA ARG A 212 17.76 6.74 5.59
C ARG A 212 18.72 6.65 6.77
N THR A 213 18.22 6.65 7.99
CA THR A 213 19.11 6.59 9.18
C THR A 213 19.59 5.18 9.55
N PHE A 214 19.10 4.12 8.89
CA PHE A 214 19.46 2.72 9.19
C PHE A 214 20.96 2.53 9.35
N ASP A 215 21.76 3.06 8.42
CA ASP A 215 23.21 2.85 8.42
C ASP A 215 23.99 4.00 9.08
N PHE A 216 23.32 4.99 9.68
CA PHE A 216 24.00 6.13 10.30
C PHE A 216 24.62 5.76 11.67
N PHE A 217 24.21 4.66 12.29
CA PHE A 217 24.65 4.19 13.62
C PHE A 217 25.91 3.31 13.61
N GLN A 218 26.76 3.50 12.62
CA GLN A 218 27.95 2.69 12.35
C GLN A 218 29.26 3.26 12.95
N ALA A 219 29.22 4.44 13.58
CA ALA A 219 30.39 5.03 14.23
C ALA A 219 30.93 4.14 15.36
N SER A 220 32.22 4.33 15.68
CA SER A 220 32.89 3.66 16.80
C SER A 220 33.62 4.70 17.66
N PRO A 221 33.13 5.00 18.90
CA PRO A 221 31.97 4.40 19.55
C PRO A 221 30.64 4.76 18.86
N SER A 222 29.61 3.92 19.05
CA SER A 222 28.30 4.15 18.44
C SER A 222 27.70 5.48 18.92
N PRO A 223 27.07 6.26 18.01
CA PRO A 223 26.50 7.56 18.38
C PRO A 223 25.49 7.40 19.51
N GLY A 224 25.60 8.23 20.56
CA GLY A 224 24.73 8.14 21.73
C GLY A 224 24.80 6.81 22.49
N GLY A 225 25.84 6.00 22.29
CA GLY A 225 25.91 4.64 22.84
C GLY A 225 24.89 3.65 22.25
N LEU A 226 24.22 4.02 21.15
CA LEU A 226 23.18 3.23 20.51
C LEU A 226 23.78 2.35 19.42
N ALA A 227 24.00 1.07 19.72
CA ALA A 227 24.40 0.11 18.71
C ALA A 227 23.23 -0.17 17.76
N LEU A 228 23.49 -0.30 16.46
CA LEU A 228 22.45 -0.52 15.45
C LEU A 228 21.53 -1.72 15.76
N ASP A 229 22.08 -2.79 16.32
CA ASP A 229 21.33 -4.00 16.70
C ASP A 229 20.45 -3.83 17.95
N SER A 230 20.61 -2.73 18.70
CA SER A 230 19.76 -2.36 19.82
C SER A 230 18.57 -1.47 19.42
N LEU A 231 18.57 -0.94 18.19
CA LEU A 231 17.54 -0.05 17.70
C LEU A 231 16.33 -0.82 17.17
N LYS A 232 15.15 -0.31 17.49
CA LYS A 232 13.88 -0.75 16.88
C LYS A 232 13.57 0.11 15.66
N ASP A 233 12.78 -0.44 14.75
CA ASP A 233 12.40 0.25 13.51
C ASP A 233 11.70 1.60 13.78
N ASP A 234 10.91 1.71 14.86
CA ASP A 234 10.29 2.96 15.32
C ASP A 234 11.30 4.07 15.60
N THR A 235 12.38 3.73 16.30
CA THR A 235 13.43 4.65 16.68
C THR A 235 14.16 5.17 15.45
N LEU A 236 14.35 4.32 14.44
CA LEU A 236 14.94 4.70 13.16
C LEU A 236 13.97 5.55 12.32
N GLY A 237 12.68 5.23 12.34
CA GLY A 237 11.64 6.07 11.73
C GLY A 237 11.65 7.49 12.31
N PHE A 238 11.70 7.60 13.64
CA PHE A 238 11.80 8.89 14.32
C PHE A 238 13.05 9.67 13.96
N PHE A 239 14.22 9.03 14.01
CA PHE A 239 15.46 9.72 13.64
C PHE A 239 15.47 10.11 12.15
N SER A 240 14.86 9.32 11.27
CA SER A 240 14.73 9.70 9.85
C SER A 240 13.82 10.91 9.66
N LEU A 241 12.74 11.01 10.45
CA LEU A 241 11.87 12.19 10.47
C LEU A 241 12.61 13.43 11.01
N VAL A 242 13.30 13.30 12.14
CA VAL A 242 14.08 14.43 12.70
C VAL A 242 15.16 14.89 11.72
N MET A 243 15.87 13.95 11.09
CA MET A 243 16.90 14.29 10.11
C MET A 243 16.34 15.00 8.88
N SER A 244 15.15 14.59 8.36
CA SER A 244 14.56 15.21 7.17
C SER A 244 14.20 16.68 7.38
N TYR A 245 13.84 17.06 8.60
CA TYR A 245 13.71 18.46 9.01
C TYR A 245 15.08 19.08 9.23
N ALA A 246 15.96 18.42 9.99
CA ALA A 246 17.26 18.96 10.37
C ALA A 246 18.20 19.26 9.18
N LYS A 247 18.05 18.54 8.06
CA LYS A 247 18.91 18.60 6.87
C LYS A 247 18.19 18.98 5.59
N VAL A 248 16.96 19.46 5.68
CA VAL A 248 16.18 19.94 4.54
C VAL A 248 17.03 20.80 3.57
N ASP A 249 16.89 20.55 2.26
CA ASP A 249 17.78 21.07 1.21
C ASP A 249 17.98 22.60 1.34
N LYS A 250 19.22 22.99 1.67
CA LYS A 250 19.68 24.36 1.95
C LYS A 250 19.57 25.34 0.79
N LYS A 251 19.01 24.94 -0.35
CA LYS A 251 18.92 25.79 -1.55
C LYS A 251 18.04 27.04 -1.36
N ALA A 252 17.27 27.12 -0.29
CA ALA A 252 16.75 28.38 0.23
C ALA A 252 17.56 28.78 1.47
N PRO A 253 18.68 29.53 1.33
CA PRO A 253 19.56 29.90 2.45
C PRO A 253 18.88 30.73 3.56
N ASN A 254 17.62 31.12 3.36
CA ASN A 254 16.67 31.44 4.40
C ASN A 254 15.42 30.59 4.11
N MET A 255 15.01 29.71 5.03
CA MET A 255 13.67 29.12 4.98
C MET A 255 12.66 30.19 5.38
N ASP A 256 12.53 31.24 4.57
CA ASP A 256 11.49 32.25 4.74
C ASP A 256 10.10 31.66 4.41
N GLY A 257 10.04 30.43 3.88
CA GLY A 257 8.83 29.65 3.65
C GLY A 257 8.47 28.74 4.83
N SER A 258 7.20 28.34 4.89
CA SER A 258 6.63 27.56 5.98
C SER A 258 7.38 26.27 6.29
N VAL A 259 7.45 25.93 7.58
CA VAL A 259 8.08 24.69 8.05
C VAL A 259 7.40 23.46 7.45
N LYS A 260 6.10 23.55 7.12
CA LYS A 260 5.39 22.51 6.36
C LYS A 260 6.02 22.18 5.01
N GLU A 261 6.76 23.11 4.39
CA GLU A 261 7.37 22.88 3.08
C GLU A 261 8.69 22.10 3.15
N ALA A 262 9.21 21.89 4.37
CA ALA A 262 10.51 21.26 4.57
C ALA A 262 10.54 19.82 4.01
N THR A 263 9.45 19.09 4.16
CA THR A 263 9.32 17.71 3.69
C THR A 263 7.88 17.45 3.22
N SER A 264 7.70 16.41 2.42
CA SER A 264 6.40 15.91 2.04
C SER A 264 5.72 15.08 3.12
N ILE A 265 6.42 14.74 4.21
CA ILE A 265 5.89 13.96 5.32
C ILE A 265 5.89 14.86 6.53
N MET A 266 4.74 15.46 6.79
CA MET A 266 4.58 16.44 7.84
C MET A 266 3.96 15.82 9.09
N PRO A 267 4.62 15.84 10.25
CA PRO A 267 4.01 15.37 11.48
C PRO A 267 2.98 16.38 11.96
N ARG A 268 1.74 15.92 12.11
CA ARG A 268 0.67 16.70 12.73
C ARG A 268 0.78 16.67 14.26
N ASN A 269 1.54 15.73 14.82
CA ASN A 269 1.91 15.68 16.24
C ASN A 269 3.21 16.42 16.55
N ASP A 270 3.26 17.01 17.74
CA ASP A 270 4.45 17.69 18.26
C ASP A 270 5.63 16.72 18.44
N PHE A 271 6.84 17.14 18.06
CA PHE A 271 8.02 16.27 18.06
C PHE A 271 8.42 15.81 19.47
N SER A 272 8.26 16.66 20.49
CA SER A 272 8.51 16.31 21.88
C SER A 272 7.53 15.23 22.36
N LEU A 273 6.27 15.31 21.93
CA LEU A 273 5.23 14.31 22.26
C LEU A 273 5.41 13.00 21.51
N ILE A 274 5.84 13.05 20.26
CA ILE A 274 6.29 11.87 19.50
C ILE A 274 7.45 11.18 20.24
N TYR A 275 8.48 11.93 20.62
CA TYR A 275 9.64 11.37 21.33
C TYR A 275 9.24 10.77 22.68
N LYS A 276 8.32 11.42 23.40
CA LYS A 276 7.72 10.88 24.62
C LYS A 276 6.98 9.56 24.37
N LEU A 277 6.15 9.47 23.32
CA LEU A 277 5.43 8.23 22.95
C LEU A 277 6.41 7.06 22.75
N LEU A 278 7.54 7.31 22.09
CA LEU A 278 8.58 6.29 21.85
C LEU A 278 9.31 5.86 23.12
N LYS A 279 9.55 6.79 24.05
CA LYS A 279 10.11 6.45 25.38
C LYS A 279 9.12 5.64 26.19
N ASP A 280 7.85 6.07 26.23
CA ASP A 280 6.81 5.45 27.04
C ASP A 280 6.45 4.04 26.53
N SER A 281 6.54 3.78 25.22
CA SER A 281 6.38 2.45 24.62
C SER A 281 7.61 1.54 24.78
N GLY A 282 8.73 2.08 25.29
CA GLY A 282 10.02 1.40 25.35
C GLY A 282 10.63 1.14 23.96
N ALA A 283 10.20 1.86 22.92
CA ALA A 283 10.82 1.81 21.60
C ALA A 283 12.17 2.52 21.58
N MET A 284 12.25 3.67 22.25
CA MET A 284 13.45 4.50 22.35
C MET A 284 14.40 3.98 23.46
N PRO A 285 15.61 3.50 23.14
CA PRO A 285 16.59 3.11 24.16
C PRO A 285 17.15 4.34 24.89
N SER A 286 17.76 4.13 26.05
CA SER A 286 18.47 5.20 26.75
C SER A 286 19.68 5.68 25.94
N ILE A 287 19.72 6.98 25.69
CA ILE A 287 20.83 7.65 24.99
C ILE A 287 21.94 7.97 25.99
N GLN A 288 23.19 7.68 25.64
CA GLN A 288 24.37 8.15 26.36
C GLN A 288 24.75 9.54 25.84
N GLY A 289 24.75 10.54 26.72
CA GLY A 289 24.93 11.95 26.34
C GLY A 289 23.59 12.64 26.11
N SER A 290 23.58 13.69 25.28
CA SER A 290 22.35 14.41 24.90
C SER A 290 21.78 13.92 23.58
N LEU A 291 20.48 14.13 23.35
CA LEU A 291 19.85 13.91 22.05
C LEU A 291 20.51 14.80 20.97
N TRP A 292 20.90 16.02 21.33
CA TRP A 292 21.63 16.92 20.44
C TRP A 292 22.94 16.31 19.94
N ASP A 293 23.78 15.77 20.83
CA ASP A 293 25.07 15.17 20.44
C ASP A 293 24.86 13.99 19.48
N LEU A 294 23.81 13.21 19.70
CA LEU A 294 23.41 12.12 18.81
C LEU A 294 23.01 12.67 17.43
N ILE A 295 22.03 13.57 17.35
CA ILE A 295 21.54 14.13 16.07
C ILE A 295 22.66 14.85 15.31
N ASN A 296 23.48 15.64 16.01
CA ASN A 296 24.62 16.33 15.41
C ASN A 296 25.65 15.34 14.82
N THR A 297 25.86 14.19 15.48
CA THR A 297 26.69 13.10 14.92
C THR A 297 26.02 12.41 13.73
N LEU A 298 24.71 12.14 13.79
CA LEU A 298 23.97 11.52 12.68
C LEU A 298 23.93 12.42 11.43
N SER A 299 24.01 13.74 11.61
CA SER A 299 24.07 14.70 10.49
C SER A 299 25.29 14.52 9.58
N CYS A 300 26.33 13.82 10.06
CA CYS A 300 27.54 13.47 9.30
C CYS A 300 27.32 12.45 8.18
N TYR A 301 26.12 11.87 8.09
CA TYR A 301 25.80 10.87 7.09
C TYR A 301 24.70 11.39 6.17
N LYS A 302 24.71 10.90 4.94
CA LYS A 302 23.63 11.02 3.95
C LYS A 302 23.62 9.77 3.09
N ASN A 303 22.51 9.47 2.44
CA ASN A 303 22.49 8.39 1.45
C ASN A 303 23.28 8.82 0.21
N ASP A 304 23.93 7.88 -0.45
CA ASP A 304 24.54 8.11 -1.76
C ASP A 304 23.41 8.43 -2.76
N PRO A 305 23.44 9.60 -3.42
CA PRO A 305 22.42 9.94 -4.41
C PRO A 305 22.41 8.98 -5.62
N ASN A 306 23.51 8.26 -5.87
CA ASN A 306 23.61 7.29 -6.97
C ASN A 306 23.23 5.87 -6.53
N ASP A 307 23.24 5.61 -5.23
CA ASP A 307 22.90 4.31 -4.64
C ASP A 307 22.20 4.57 -3.31
N GLY A 308 20.88 4.74 -3.36
CA GLY A 308 20.07 5.06 -2.17
C GLY A 308 20.11 4.01 -1.05
N ASN A 309 20.80 2.88 -1.25
CA ASN A 309 21.08 1.87 -0.24
C ASN A 309 22.46 2.01 0.41
N ASN A 310 23.33 2.82 -0.17
CA ASN A 310 24.63 3.14 0.38
C ASN A 310 24.60 4.51 1.05
N ILE A 311 25.54 4.66 1.98
CA ILE A 311 25.72 5.80 2.86
C ILE A 311 27.06 6.44 2.53
N VAL A 312 27.05 7.75 2.38
CA VAL A 312 28.25 8.55 2.19
C VAL A 312 28.41 9.53 3.33
N PHE A 313 29.67 9.84 3.60
CA PHE A 313 30.02 10.84 4.59
C PHE A 313 29.68 12.24 4.07
N ASP A 314 28.96 13.02 4.87
CA ASP A 314 28.55 14.37 4.49
C ASP A 314 29.59 15.40 4.93
N THR A 315 30.53 15.66 4.02
CA THR A 315 31.65 16.59 4.26
C THR A 315 31.21 18.04 4.47
N GLU A 316 29.95 18.38 4.20
CA GLU A 316 29.42 19.70 4.50
C GLU A 316 29.25 19.91 6.01
N PHE A 317 28.69 18.91 6.68
CA PHE A 317 28.37 18.94 8.11
C PHE A 317 29.52 18.45 8.98
N CYS A 318 30.41 17.61 8.43
CA CYS A 318 31.40 16.92 9.26
C CYS A 318 32.79 16.81 8.62
N ASP A 319 33.78 16.62 9.49
CA ASP A 319 35.15 16.21 9.20
C ASP A 319 35.38 14.77 9.71
N GLY A 320 36.48 14.14 9.30
CA GLY A 320 36.81 12.77 9.68
C GLY A 320 36.34 11.75 8.65
N ASP A 321 35.78 10.63 9.11
CA ASP A 321 35.30 9.54 8.25
C ASP A 321 34.06 8.86 8.83
N VAL A 322 33.54 7.89 8.06
CA VAL A 322 32.34 7.10 8.39
C VAL A 322 32.39 6.44 9.78
N LYS A 323 33.57 6.01 10.24
CA LYS A 323 33.74 5.32 11.54
C LYS A 323 34.00 6.29 12.69
N THR A 324 34.60 7.43 12.38
CA THR A 324 35.00 8.46 13.35
C THR A 324 34.50 9.84 12.90
N PRO A 325 33.16 10.02 12.80
CA PRO A 325 32.58 11.27 12.39
C PRO A 325 32.92 12.38 13.38
N LYS A 326 33.22 13.58 12.88
CA LYS A 326 33.43 14.78 13.69
C LYS A 326 32.53 15.90 13.17
N PRO A 327 31.39 16.18 13.83
CA PRO A 327 30.56 17.33 13.49
C PRO A 327 31.38 18.61 13.46
N LYS A 328 31.17 19.43 12.42
CA LYS A 328 31.78 20.75 12.32
C LYS A 328 31.00 21.73 13.19
N ASP A 329 31.73 22.50 13.97
CA ASP A 329 31.16 23.54 14.82
C ASP A 329 30.30 24.51 13.99
N GLY A 330 29.09 24.81 14.48
CA GLY A 330 28.17 25.76 13.87
C GLY A 330 27.49 25.31 12.58
N LYS A 331 27.77 24.12 12.02
CA LYS A 331 27.16 23.70 10.74
C LYS A 331 25.69 23.32 10.86
N LEU A 332 25.37 22.41 11.78
CA LEU A 332 23.97 22.08 12.10
C LEU A 332 23.39 23.09 13.09
N GLU A 333 24.17 23.49 14.09
CA GLU A 333 23.75 24.46 15.12
C GLU A 333 23.37 25.82 14.54
N GLY A 334 24.06 26.27 13.49
CA GLY A 334 23.76 27.52 12.80
C GLY A 334 22.54 27.46 11.88
N MET A 335 21.87 26.32 11.74
CA MET A 335 20.60 26.22 11.03
C MET A 335 19.48 26.72 11.94
N THR A 336 18.64 27.60 11.41
CA THR A 336 17.52 28.21 12.11
C THR A 336 16.24 28.07 11.31
N TYR A 337 15.14 27.82 12.00
CA TYR A 337 13.81 28.16 11.51
C TYR A 337 13.48 29.54 12.05
N HIS A 338 13.02 30.44 11.20
CA HIS A 338 12.62 31.79 11.59
C HIS A 338 11.42 32.21 10.76
N ARG A 339 10.50 32.94 11.38
CA ARG A 339 9.37 33.55 10.70
C ARG A 339 9.14 34.95 11.25
N GLY A 340 8.79 35.86 10.33
CA GLY A 340 8.56 37.27 10.60
C GLY A 340 9.61 38.17 9.96
N GLU A 341 9.26 39.43 9.73
CA GLU A 341 10.20 40.50 9.37
C GLU A 341 10.28 41.49 10.54
N GLY A 342 11.48 41.98 10.89
CA GLY A 342 11.65 43.05 11.89
C GLY A 342 11.83 42.57 13.34
N GLU A 343 11.14 43.19 14.31
CA GLU A 343 11.32 42.94 15.76
C GLU A 343 10.49 41.74 16.29
N GLU A 344 9.57 41.19 15.48
CA GLU A 344 8.69 40.05 15.84
C GLU A 344 9.13 38.71 15.19
N VAL A 345 10.42 38.52 14.98
CA VAL A 345 10.92 37.24 14.46
C VAL A 345 10.81 36.18 15.57
N ASP A 346 9.85 35.26 15.44
CA ASP A 346 9.90 34.00 16.18
C ASP A 346 10.82 33.05 15.42
N GLY A 347 11.68 32.37 16.14
CA GLY A 347 12.64 31.47 15.54
C GLY A 347 13.26 30.55 16.57
N CYS A 348 13.89 29.51 16.06
CA CYS A 348 14.65 28.59 16.86
C CYS A 348 15.86 28.08 16.08
N THR A 349 16.97 27.92 16.78
CA THR A 349 18.10 27.15 16.28
C THR A 349 17.76 25.65 16.29
N MET A 350 18.44 24.90 15.42
CA MET A 350 18.33 23.44 15.41
C MET A 350 18.65 22.84 16.78
N LYS A 351 19.63 23.43 17.49
CA LYS A 351 20.00 22.98 18.83
C LYS A 351 18.88 23.19 19.84
N GLU A 352 18.28 24.38 19.88
CA GLU A 352 17.16 24.67 20.78
C GLU A 352 15.97 23.75 20.54
N TRP A 353 15.67 23.44 19.27
CA TRP A 353 14.61 22.50 18.93
C TRP A 353 14.89 21.08 19.43
N ILE A 354 16.08 20.52 19.15
CA ILE A 354 16.42 19.16 19.59
C ILE A 354 16.53 19.07 21.12
N ASP A 355 17.11 20.08 21.79
CA ASP A 355 17.14 20.14 23.25
C ASP A 355 15.72 20.16 23.85
N ALA A 356 14.78 20.86 23.21
CA ALA A 356 13.39 20.92 23.62
C ALA A 356 12.65 19.59 23.46
N ILE A 357 12.91 18.84 22.39
CA ILE A 357 12.42 17.46 22.20
C ILE A 357 12.87 16.57 23.35
N GLU A 358 14.17 16.61 23.69
CA GLU A 358 14.73 15.81 24.79
C GLU A 358 14.08 16.17 26.14
N ALA A 359 13.93 17.47 26.39
CA ALA A 359 13.31 18.02 27.60
C ALA A 359 11.80 17.77 27.70
N GLY A 360 11.13 17.46 26.58
CA GLY A 360 9.68 17.28 26.53
C GLY A 360 8.91 18.60 26.54
N THR A 361 9.50 19.68 26.03
CA THR A 361 8.86 21.00 25.96
C THR A 361 7.75 21.00 24.90
N THR A 362 6.56 21.48 25.26
CA THR A 362 5.38 21.51 24.37
C THR A 362 4.70 22.89 24.43
N PRO A 363 4.39 23.53 23.29
CA PRO A 363 4.81 23.12 21.95
C PRO A 363 6.34 23.16 21.80
N ASP A 364 6.89 22.24 21.01
CA ASP A 364 8.29 22.27 20.62
C ASP A 364 8.59 23.52 19.75
N PRO A 365 9.84 23.99 19.69
CA PRO A 365 10.16 25.24 19.00
C PRO A 365 9.75 25.30 17.52
N ILE A 366 9.83 24.19 16.77
CA ILE A 366 9.35 24.18 15.38
C ILE A 366 7.84 24.35 15.33
N THR A 367 7.11 23.58 16.15
CA THR A 367 5.65 23.72 16.28
C THR A 367 5.25 25.16 16.62
N ARG A 368 5.99 25.85 17.50
CA ARG A 368 5.75 27.26 17.84
C ARG A 368 6.01 28.21 16.67
N VAL A 369 7.10 28.01 15.92
CA VAL A 369 7.43 28.83 14.75
C VAL A 369 6.35 28.64 13.66
N ASP A 370 5.93 27.40 13.42
CA ASP A 370 4.93 27.05 12.42
C ASP A 370 3.52 27.59 12.77
N GLN A 371 3.16 27.64 14.05
CA GLN A 371 1.93 28.29 14.55
C GLN A 371 1.78 29.77 14.18
N LYS A 372 2.88 30.45 13.82
CA LYS A 372 2.86 31.85 13.35
C LYS A 372 2.59 31.97 11.86
N GLU A 373 2.54 30.87 11.12
CA GLU A 373 2.32 30.86 9.67
C GLU A 373 1.02 30.18 9.30
N ASP A 374 0.91 28.88 9.55
CA ASP A 374 -0.31 28.09 9.27
C ASP A 374 -0.66 27.13 10.41
N GLY A 375 0.29 26.79 11.28
CA GLY A 375 0.09 25.93 12.44
C GLY A 375 -0.27 24.51 12.06
N SER A 376 0.26 24.00 10.96
CA SER A 376 0.08 22.63 10.48
C SER A 376 0.99 21.62 11.20
N VAL A 377 2.27 21.97 11.43
CA VAL A 377 3.24 21.11 12.11
C VAL A 377 2.96 21.08 13.61
N GLY A 378 2.79 19.88 14.17
CA GLY A 378 2.56 19.71 15.60
C GLY A 378 1.19 20.14 16.14
N ARG A 379 0.28 20.56 15.25
CA ARG A 379 -1.05 21.07 15.58
C ARG A 379 -1.88 20.19 16.50
N LEU A 380 -1.81 18.87 16.30
CA LEU A 380 -2.58 17.89 17.06
C LEU A 380 -1.99 17.62 18.44
N GLY A 381 -0.81 18.18 18.74
CA GLY A 381 -0.13 17.99 20.00
C GLY A 381 -0.03 16.50 20.33
N GLY A 382 -0.68 16.09 21.41
CA GLY A 382 -0.64 14.71 21.93
C GLY A 382 -1.80 13.81 21.50
N LYS A 383 -2.59 14.20 20.50
CA LYS A 383 -3.65 13.34 19.95
C LYS A 383 -3.04 12.32 18.99
N PHE A 384 -3.03 11.06 19.41
CA PHE A 384 -2.51 9.94 18.62
C PHE A 384 -3.66 9.02 18.25
N GLU A 385 -3.48 8.23 17.21
CA GLU A 385 -4.43 7.20 16.80
C GLU A 385 -3.79 5.82 16.83
N ASN A 386 -4.62 4.78 16.80
CA ASN A 386 -4.15 3.41 16.84
C ASN A 386 -3.73 2.93 15.45
N VAL A 387 -2.76 2.02 15.42
CA VAL A 387 -2.61 1.15 14.25
C VAL A 387 -3.91 0.35 14.10
N LEU A 388 -4.56 0.48 12.95
CA LEU A 388 -5.73 -0.28 12.50
C LEU A 388 -5.83 -1.68 13.13
N ASN A 389 -6.97 -1.95 13.77
CA ASN A 389 -7.28 -3.20 14.48
C ASN A 389 -6.34 -3.54 15.67
N THR A 390 -5.70 -2.54 16.26
CA THR A 390 -4.86 -2.69 17.47
C THR A 390 -5.13 -1.58 18.49
N ASN A 391 -4.46 -1.63 19.64
CA ASN A 391 -4.44 -0.54 20.64
C ASN A 391 -3.06 0.17 20.67
N ARG A 392 -2.25 0.01 19.63
CA ARG A 392 -0.92 0.61 19.56
C ARG A 392 -1.05 2.02 19.01
N LEU A 393 -0.79 3.02 19.85
CA LEU A 393 -0.76 4.42 19.43
C LEU A 393 0.42 4.70 18.49
N VAL A 394 0.14 5.49 17.45
CA VAL A 394 1.09 6.01 16.48
C VAL A 394 0.79 7.49 16.19
N PRO A 395 1.81 8.27 15.82
CA PRO A 395 1.63 9.62 15.27
C PRO A 395 0.75 9.67 14.01
N ILE A 396 0.19 10.85 13.79
CA ILE A 396 -0.55 11.26 12.60
C ILE A 396 0.35 12.15 11.75
N PHE A 397 0.35 11.87 10.45
CA PHE A 397 1.10 12.61 9.46
C PHE A 397 0.21 13.06 8.33
N GLU A 398 0.56 14.19 7.75
CA GLU A 398 0.06 14.66 6.47
C GLU A 398 1.11 14.36 5.39
N PHE A 399 0.66 13.68 4.35
CA PHE A 399 1.41 13.32 3.17
C PHE A 399 1.10 14.31 2.05
N ARG A 400 2.08 15.13 1.76
CA ARG A 400 1.97 16.25 0.83
C ARG A 400 2.59 15.89 -0.52
N ARG A 401 2.29 16.71 -1.53
CA ARG A 401 2.84 16.56 -2.89
C ARG A 401 2.51 15.20 -3.52
N LEU A 402 1.30 14.71 -3.25
CA LEU A 402 0.72 13.61 -4.00
C LEU A 402 0.46 14.08 -5.44
N GLU A 403 0.35 13.13 -6.35
CA GLU A 403 0.13 13.44 -7.76
C GLU A 403 -1.17 14.21 -7.95
N SER A 404 -1.09 15.34 -8.65
CA SER A 404 -2.27 16.15 -8.89
C SER A 404 -3.20 15.44 -9.87
N THR A 405 -4.49 15.41 -9.57
CA THR A 405 -5.48 14.61 -10.29
C THR A 405 -6.71 15.46 -10.64
N PRO A 406 -7.35 15.27 -11.81
CA PRO A 406 -8.64 15.88 -12.08
C PRO A 406 -9.77 15.17 -11.30
N PRO A 407 -10.96 15.78 -11.17
CA PRO A 407 -12.10 15.18 -10.48
C PRO A 407 -12.43 13.74 -10.90
N SER A 408 -12.30 13.40 -12.18
CA SER A 408 -12.55 12.05 -12.68
C SER A 408 -11.62 10.98 -12.09
N GLY A 409 -10.47 11.37 -11.55
CA GLY A 409 -9.49 10.48 -10.93
C GLY A 409 -9.50 10.48 -9.41
N PHE A 410 -10.39 11.24 -8.75
CA PHE A 410 -10.42 11.38 -7.30
C PHE A 410 -10.59 10.03 -6.58
N GLY A 411 -11.65 9.27 -6.93
CA GLY A 411 -11.94 7.99 -6.28
C GLY A 411 -10.78 6.99 -6.37
N PHE A 412 -10.16 6.85 -7.54
CA PHE A 412 -9.02 5.93 -7.74
C PHE A 412 -7.78 6.36 -6.96
N LEU A 413 -7.45 7.65 -6.99
CA LEU A 413 -6.26 8.15 -6.31
C LEU A 413 -6.38 7.97 -4.80
N VAL A 414 -7.49 8.41 -4.19
CA VAL A 414 -7.65 8.32 -2.74
C VAL A 414 -7.69 6.87 -2.27
N GLN A 415 -8.31 5.97 -3.06
CA GLN A 415 -8.33 4.53 -2.75
C GLN A 415 -6.91 3.95 -2.78
N GLY A 416 -6.12 4.26 -3.81
CA GLY A 416 -4.75 3.75 -3.92
C GLY A 416 -3.85 4.20 -2.76
N VAL A 417 -4.04 5.43 -2.26
CA VAL A 417 -3.35 5.92 -1.07
C VAL A 417 -3.85 5.22 0.20
N GLU A 418 -5.16 5.05 0.36
CA GLU A 418 -5.76 4.31 1.48
C GLU A 418 -5.24 2.88 1.54
N ASP A 419 -5.25 2.16 0.42
CA ASP A 419 -4.79 0.77 0.30
C ASP A 419 -3.32 0.65 0.72
N ALA A 420 -2.47 1.59 0.30
CA ALA A 420 -1.07 1.63 0.69
C ALA A 420 -0.89 1.86 2.20
N ILE A 421 -1.69 2.75 2.80
CA ILE A 421 -1.67 3.02 4.24
C ILE A 421 -2.17 1.78 5.01
N VAL A 422 -3.29 1.17 4.60
CA VAL A 422 -3.83 -0.08 5.17
C VAL A 422 -2.78 -1.19 5.11
N ALA A 423 -2.05 -1.32 4.00
CA ALA A 423 -0.98 -2.30 3.86
C ALA A 423 0.14 -2.08 4.89
N TYR A 424 0.57 -0.83 5.12
CA TYR A 424 1.55 -0.52 6.17
C TYR A 424 1.03 -0.83 7.58
N HIS A 425 -0.24 -0.54 7.85
CA HIS A 425 -0.89 -0.90 9.10
C HIS A 425 -0.88 -2.41 9.34
N GLY A 426 -1.24 -3.21 8.34
CA GLY A 426 -1.18 -4.67 8.42
C GLY A 426 0.24 -5.19 8.61
N GLN A 427 1.22 -4.62 7.88
CA GLN A 427 2.62 -5.01 7.98
C GLN A 427 3.23 -4.75 9.38
N PHE A 428 2.84 -3.65 10.02
CA PHE A 428 3.44 -3.18 11.28
C PHE A 428 2.49 -3.25 12.49
N ALA A 429 1.38 -3.98 12.40
CA ALA A 429 0.39 -4.15 13.48
C ALA A 429 1.00 -4.58 14.83
N ASN A 430 2.04 -5.42 14.80
CA ASN A 430 2.67 -6.02 16.00
C ASN A 430 4.08 -5.49 16.29
N ALA A 431 4.48 -4.39 15.67
CA ALA A 431 5.76 -3.76 15.96
C ALA A 431 5.63 -2.83 17.19
N PRO A 432 6.73 -2.37 17.83
CA PRO A 432 8.09 -2.37 17.36
C PRO A 432 8.82 -3.71 17.52
N ARG A 433 9.41 -4.21 16.43
CA ARG A 433 10.30 -5.37 16.43
C ARG A 433 11.75 -4.89 16.53
N LEU A 434 12.62 -5.65 17.19
CA LEU A 434 14.06 -5.43 17.07
C LEU A 434 14.46 -5.66 15.61
N LEU A 435 15.41 -4.87 15.11
CA LEU A 435 16.03 -5.11 13.82
C LEU A 435 16.60 -6.53 13.77
N ARG A 436 15.89 -7.45 13.13
CA ARG A 436 16.48 -8.75 12.77
C ARG A 436 17.49 -8.44 11.68
N LYS A 437 18.76 -8.62 12.01
CA LYS A 437 19.87 -8.60 11.06
C LYS A 437 19.45 -9.43 9.84
N LYS A 438 19.14 -8.78 8.71
CA LYS A 438 18.89 -9.50 7.46
C LYS A 438 20.15 -10.34 7.22
N GLN A 439 20.06 -11.66 7.37
CA GLN A 439 21.18 -12.58 7.17
C GLN A 439 21.60 -12.69 5.68
N ASN A 440 21.15 -11.77 4.82
CA ASN A 440 21.64 -11.66 3.47
C ASN A 440 23.08 -11.12 3.48
N VAL A 441 24.03 -12.04 3.34
CA VAL A 441 25.48 -11.79 3.19
C VAL A 441 25.78 -10.83 2.02
N LYS A 442 24.84 -10.69 1.06
CA LYS A 442 24.96 -9.77 -0.08
C LYS A 442 24.93 -8.27 0.31
N TYR A 443 24.41 -7.92 1.50
CA TYR A 443 24.32 -6.53 1.99
C TYR A 443 25.28 -6.22 3.16
N SER A 444 26.12 -7.17 3.58
CA SER A 444 27.14 -6.91 4.62
C SER A 444 28.48 -6.55 3.98
N HIS A 445 28.63 -5.34 3.46
CA HIS A 445 29.94 -4.86 2.96
C HIS A 445 30.93 -4.52 4.08
N ILE A 446 30.51 -4.65 5.35
CA ILE A 446 31.35 -4.43 6.51
C ILE A 446 32.09 -5.72 6.88
N LYS A 447 33.34 -5.85 6.40
CA LYS A 447 34.31 -6.80 6.98
C LYS A 447 34.56 -6.38 8.44
N ARG A 448 34.02 -7.14 9.39
CA ARG A 448 34.42 -7.06 10.80
C ARG A 448 35.49 -8.12 11.04
N ASP A 449 36.69 -7.67 11.41
CA ASP A 449 37.71 -8.55 11.97
C ASP A 449 37.17 -9.11 13.29
N ALA A 450 37.14 -10.44 13.40
CA ALA A 450 36.60 -11.13 14.57
C ALA A 450 37.50 -10.93 15.80
N PRO A 451 36.95 -10.58 16.97
CA PRO A 451 37.65 -10.77 18.24
C PRO A 451 37.52 -12.24 18.66
N THR A 452 38.66 -12.86 18.93
CA THR A 452 38.79 -14.17 19.57
C THR A 452 38.46 -14.10 21.07
N ASP A 453 37.87 -15.19 21.55
CA ASP A 453 37.88 -15.74 22.92
C ASP A 453 36.78 -15.39 23.94
N ALA A 454 35.97 -16.43 24.17
CA ALA A 454 35.61 -17.07 25.44
C ALA A 454 34.85 -16.27 26.52
N CYS A 455 33.57 -16.64 26.72
CA CYS A 455 32.93 -16.64 28.03
C CYS A 455 31.97 -17.82 28.18
N ALA A 456 32.02 -18.46 29.37
CA ALA A 456 31.36 -19.72 29.72
C ALA A 456 29.91 -19.54 30.19
N ALA A 457 29.08 -20.54 29.94
CA ALA A 457 27.67 -20.62 30.35
C ALA A 457 27.50 -20.89 31.86
N PRO A 458 26.46 -20.33 32.53
CA PRO A 458 26.09 -20.73 33.88
C PRO A 458 25.10 -21.89 33.92
N THR A 459 25.31 -22.76 34.91
CA THR A 459 24.55 -23.98 35.26
C THR A 459 23.22 -23.66 35.96
N PRO A 460 22.14 -24.46 35.76
CA PRO A 460 20.86 -24.25 36.44
C PRO A 460 20.87 -24.78 37.88
N THR A 461 20.22 -24.07 38.80
CA THR A 461 19.99 -24.51 40.20
C THR A 461 18.51 -24.70 40.46
N THR A 462 18.17 -25.88 41.00
CA THR A 462 16.84 -26.33 41.45
C THR A 462 16.58 -25.94 42.91
N ALA A 463 15.36 -25.54 43.26
CA ALA A 463 14.80 -25.71 44.62
C ALA A 463 13.25 -25.66 44.64
N GLN A 464 12.64 -26.69 45.25
CA GLN A 464 11.28 -26.75 45.83
C GLN A 464 11.13 -25.69 46.93
N GLY A 465 9.97 -25.21 47.41
CA GLY A 465 8.55 -25.61 47.37
C GLY A 465 7.97 -25.42 48.79
N THR A 466 6.81 -24.79 48.97
CA THR A 466 5.95 -24.93 50.17
C THR A 466 4.50 -24.47 49.91
N ASP A 467 3.55 -25.31 50.32
CA ASP A 467 2.08 -25.16 50.31
C ASP A 467 1.52 -24.16 51.35
N ALA A 468 0.36 -23.54 51.04
CA ALA A 468 -0.72 -23.25 52.01
C ALA A 468 -2.08 -22.85 51.37
N LEU A 469 -3.09 -23.73 51.56
CA LEU A 469 -4.57 -23.59 51.76
C LEU A 469 -5.50 -22.75 50.84
N PRO A 470 -6.78 -23.19 50.65
CA PRO A 470 -7.62 -22.86 49.50
C PRO A 470 -8.52 -21.63 49.70
N PRO A 471 -8.84 -20.88 48.61
CA PRO A 471 -9.88 -19.86 48.61
C PRO A 471 -11.25 -20.44 48.21
N THR A 472 -12.30 -19.98 48.90
CA THR A 472 -13.71 -20.12 48.54
C THR A 472 -13.97 -19.58 47.13
N THR A 473 -14.51 -20.44 46.25
CA THR A 473 -14.84 -20.12 44.85
C THR A 473 -16.08 -19.21 44.79
N PRO A 474 -16.01 -18.02 44.17
CA PRO A 474 -17.19 -17.25 43.79
C PRO A 474 -18.00 -18.03 42.75
N ALA A 475 -19.33 -17.87 42.76
CA ALA A 475 -20.18 -18.39 41.68
C ALA A 475 -19.70 -17.83 40.32
N PRO A 476 -19.69 -18.64 39.25
CA PRO A 476 -19.23 -18.21 37.94
C PRO A 476 -20.05 -17.01 37.45
N ASN A 477 -19.36 -15.97 36.96
CA ASN A 477 -19.99 -14.84 36.29
C ASN A 477 -20.80 -15.37 35.10
N MET A 478 -22.09 -15.07 35.09
CA MET A 478 -22.96 -15.46 33.99
C MET A 478 -22.59 -14.65 32.73
N PRO A 479 -22.49 -15.29 31.56
CA PRO A 479 -22.24 -14.58 30.32
C PRO A 479 -23.40 -13.61 30.03
N SER A 480 -23.07 -12.40 29.57
CA SER A 480 -24.05 -11.47 29.03
C SER A 480 -24.72 -12.09 27.80
N CYS A 481 -26.05 -12.03 27.73
CA CYS A 481 -26.81 -12.50 26.58
C CYS A 481 -27.24 -11.32 25.71
N SER A 482 -27.17 -11.47 24.39
CA SER A 482 -27.73 -10.51 23.43
C SER A 482 -28.95 -11.08 22.71
N LEU A 483 -29.89 -10.22 22.35
CA LEU A 483 -31.03 -10.58 21.53
C LEU A 483 -30.59 -10.74 20.07
N GLN A 484 -30.78 -11.93 19.51
CA GLN A 484 -30.67 -12.19 18.09
C GLN A 484 -32.05 -12.05 17.45
N ASN A 485 -32.18 -11.11 16.53
CA ASN A 485 -33.40 -10.96 15.74
C ASN A 485 -33.47 -12.03 14.63
N GLU A 486 -34.69 -12.27 14.16
CA GLU A 486 -34.96 -13.09 12.99
C GLU A 486 -34.28 -12.45 11.78
N ASP A 487 -33.48 -13.25 11.09
CA ASP A 487 -32.73 -12.88 9.89
C ASP A 487 -32.80 -14.08 8.93
N PRO A 488 -33.89 -14.20 8.16
CA PRO A 488 -34.15 -15.34 7.29
C PRO A 488 -33.04 -15.54 6.24
N ASP A 489 -32.36 -14.47 5.83
CA ASP A 489 -31.27 -14.49 4.85
C ASP A 489 -30.01 -15.16 5.42
N LYS A 490 -29.90 -15.27 6.75
CA LYS A 490 -28.85 -16.00 7.47
C LYS A 490 -29.32 -17.33 8.06
N GLY A 491 -30.52 -17.79 7.69
CA GLY A 491 -31.12 -19.01 8.23
C GLY A 491 -31.50 -18.90 9.71
N ILE A 492 -31.82 -17.69 10.18
CA ILE A 492 -32.32 -17.42 11.54
C ILE A 492 -33.82 -17.13 11.42
N ASP A 493 -34.61 -18.18 11.51
CA ASP A 493 -36.05 -18.24 11.28
C ASP A 493 -36.90 -17.97 12.55
N ALA A 494 -36.26 -17.71 13.68
CA ALA A 494 -36.92 -17.24 14.90
C ALA A 494 -35.98 -16.40 15.79
N ARG A 495 -36.56 -15.48 16.56
CA ARG A 495 -35.83 -14.67 17.54
C ARG A 495 -35.42 -15.49 18.76
N GLY A 496 -34.24 -15.21 19.32
CA GLY A 496 -33.73 -15.87 20.52
C GLY A 496 -32.59 -15.09 21.18
N CYS A 497 -32.07 -15.61 22.29
CA CYS A 497 -31.01 -15.00 23.07
C CYS A 497 -29.71 -15.77 22.90
N VAL A 498 -28.63 -15.07 22.55
CA VAL A 498 -27.29 -15.66 22.40
C VAL A 498 -26.48 -15.35 23.66
N CYS A 499 -26.20 -16.38 24.46
CA CYS A 499 -25.49 -16.32 25.73
C CYS A 499 -24.15 -17.06 25.61
N GLY A 500 -23.12 -16.40 25.08
CA GLY A 500 -21.87 -17.07 24.70
C GLY A 500 -22.08 -18.01 23.52
N SER A 501 -21.81 -19.32 23.69
CA SER A 501 -22.03 -20.34 22.65
C SER A 501 -23.41 -21.01 22.70
N THR A 502 -24.28 -20.61 23.64
CA THR A 502 -25.61 -21.21 23.81
C THR A 502 -26.69 -20.25 23.34
N THR A 503 -27.60 -20.74 22.51
CA THR A 503 -28.81 -20.02 22.12
C THR A 503 -29.99 -20.48 22.98
N LEU A 504 -30.75 -19.54 23.51
CA LEU A 504 -31.90 -19.78 24.36
C LEU A 504 -33.16 -19.14 23.75
N PRO A 505 -34.37 -19.65 24.02
CA PRO A 505 -35.61 -18.98 23.60
C PRO A 505 -35.76 -17.60 24.28
N LEU A 506 -36.74 -16.80 23.90
CA LEU A 506 -37.06 -15.57 24.65
C LEU A 506 -37.82 -15.92 25.94
N MET A 507 -37.43 -15.32 27.08
CA MET A 507 -38.24 -15.42 28.30
C MET A 507 -39.55 -14.68 28.12
N THR A 508 -40.69 -15.35 28.35
CA THR A 508 -41.98 -14.66 28.41
C THR A 508 -42.08 -13.88 29.72
N MET A 509 -41.70 -12.60 29.69
CA MET A 509 -41.79 -11.69 30.84
C MET A 509 -43.07 -10.86 30.70
N PRO A 510 -44.06 -10.99 31.61
CA PRO A 510 -45.33 -10.27 31.53
C PRO A 510 -45.20 -8.74 31.50
N ASP A 511 -44.09 -8.23 32.02
CA ASP A 511 -43.82 -6.79 32.20
C ASP A 511 -42.68 -6.27 31.30
N ALA A 512 -42.23 -7.04 30.30
CA ALA A 512 -41.17 -6.58 29.40
C ALA A 512 -41.67 -5.42 28.53
N THR A 513 -40.93 -4.31 28.54
CA THR A 513 -41.17 -3.13 27.68
C THR A 513 -40.32 -3.15 26.41
N ASP A 514 -39.30 -4.00 26.38
CA ASP A 514 -38.40 -4.23 25.25
C ASP A 514 -38.03 -5.72 25.19
N ASP A 515 -38.02 -6.28 23.99
CA ASP A 515 -37.70 -7.68 23.75
C ASP A 515 -36.28 -8.05 24.17
N SER A 516 -35.35 -7.08 24.23
CA SER A 516 -33.99 -7.30 24.76
C SER A 516 -34.00 -7.72 26.23
N GLN A 517 -35.03 -7.33 27.00
CA GLN A 517 -35.22 -7.73 28.39
C GLN A 517 -35.55 -9.22 28.53
N SER A 518 -36.05 -9.85 27.47
CA SER A 518 -36.30 -11.30 27.42
C SER A 518 -35.01 -12.13 27.37
N CYS A 519 -33.85 -11.48 27.20
CA CYS A 519 -32.52 -12.09 27.27
C CYS A 519 -31.79 -11.84 28.58
N SER A 520 -32.42 -11.20 29.56
CA SER A 520 -31.84 -10.95 30.89
C SER A 520 -31.98 -12.15 31.81
N TYR A 521 -31.33 -13.26 31.45
CA TYR A 521 -31.32 -14.48 32.26
C TYR A 521 -30.64 -14.23 33.62
N THR A 522 -31.30 -14.60 34.71
CA THR A 522 -30.67 -14.67 36.04
C THR A 522 -30.03 -16.03 36.33
N ALA A 523 -30.31 -17.03 35.48
CA ALA A 523 -29.65 -18.33 35.39
C ALA A 523 -29.99 -18.96 34.03
N ILE A 524 -29.05 -19.71 33.43
CA ILE A 524 -29.31 -20.45 32.19
C ILE A 524 -30.39 -21.52 32.47
N PRO A 525 -31.53 -21.53 31.77
CA PRO A 525 -32.58 -22.52 31.97
C PRO A 525 -32.06 -23.90 31.57
N THR A 526 -32.23 -24.90 32.45
CA THR A 526 -31.93 -26.30 32.14
C THR A 526 -33.01 -26.96 31.27
N SER A 527 -33.70 -26.20 30.42
CA SER A 527 -34.94 -26.64 29.78
C SER A 527 -34.67 -27.67 28.67
N SER A 528 -35.47 -28.73 28.67
CA SER A 528 -35.56 -29.75 27.61
C SER A 528 -36.36 -29.29 26.38
N ILE A 529 -36.49 -27.98 26.17
CA ILE A 529 -37.25 -27.41 25.05
C ILE A 529 -36.30 -27.35 23.84
N ALA A 530 -36.74 -27.87 22.69
CA ALA A 530 -35.97 -27.83 21.46
C ALA A 530 -35.63 -26.37 21.11
N ASN A 531 -34.36 -26.12 20.77
CA ASN A 531 -33.84 -24.81 20.43
C ASN A 531 -34.63 -24.26 19.21
N PRO A 532 -35.29 -23.09 19.30
CA PRO A 532 -36.13 -22.58 18.22
C PRO A 532 -35.32 -22.02 17.03
N ILE A 533 -34.01 -21.83 17.20
CA ILE A 533 -33.12 -21.41 16.11
C ILE A 533 -32.53 -22.66 15.46
N THR A 534 -33.01 -23.01 14.26
CA THR A 534 -32.45 -24.10 13.46
C THR A 534 -31.37 -23.51 12.56
N ILE A 535 -30.22 -23.14 13.14
CA ILE A 535 -29.03 -23.01 12.29
C ILE A 535 -28.81 -24.42 11.73
N GLU A 536 -28.86 -24.61 10.42
CA GLU A 536 -28.51 -25.88 9.78
C GLU A 536 -27.01 -26.15 10.00
N SER A 537 -26.66 -26.53 11.22
CA SER A 537 -25.35 -27.06 11.54
C SER A 537 -25.33 -28.48 11.01
N GLN A 538 -24.87 -28.66 9.77
CA GLN A 538 -24.51 -29.99 9.30
C GLN A 538 -23.33 -30.49 10.15
N THR A 539 -23.64 -31.35 11.13
CA THR A 539 -22.62 -31.96 11.98
C THR A 539 -22.03 -33.14 11.22
N TYR A 540 -20.86 -32.96 10.62
CA TYR A 540 -20.09 -34.08 10.10
C TYR A 540 -19.26 -34.66 11.25
N THR A 541 -19.66 -35.82 11.75
CA THR A 541 -18.91 -36.56 12.78
C THR A 541 -17.92 -37.51 12.12
N ASP A 542 -16.93 -36.99 11.41
CA ASP A 542 -15.79 -37.83 11.07
C ASP A 542 -14.86 -37.90 12.29
N ASN A 543 -14.81 -39.11 12.87
CA ASN A 543 -13.72 -39.55 13.74
C ASN A 543 -13.62 -38.90 15.14
N CYS A 544 -14.77 -38.68 15.79
CA CYS A 544 -14.91 -38.26 17.20
C CYS A 544 -14.60 -36.78 17.52
N TYR A 545 -14.46 -35.93 16.52
CA TYR A 545 -14.37 -34.48 16.68
C TYR A 545 -15.70 -33.82 16.27
N LEU A 546 -16.13 -32.82 17.04
CA LEU A 546 -17.33 -32.06 16.75
C LEU A 546 -16.95 -30.83 15.92
N CYS A 547 -17.32 -30.79 14.65
CA CYS A 547 -17.03 -29.65 13.78
C CYS A 547 -18.29 -28.84 13.52
N THR A 548 -18.16 -27.52 13.62
CA THR A 548 -19.25 -26.57 13.41
C THR A 548 -18.85 -25.64 12.27
N LEU A 549 -19.64 -25.60 11.19
CA LEU A 549 -19.59 -24.47 10.26
C LEU A 549 -20.38 -23.32 10.88
N VAL A 550 -19.75 -22.16 11.00
CA VAL A 550 -20.39 -20.94 11.50
C VAL A 550 -20.36 -19.89 10.40
N GLY A 551 -21.53 -19.53 9.89
CA GLY A 551 -21.72 -18.52 8.85
C GLY A 551 -21.57 -19.08 7.44
N GLY A 552 -22.61 -18.92 6.62
CA GLY A 552 -22.48 -19.11 5.18
C GLY A 552 -21.37 -18.20 4.64
N VAL A 553 -20.52 -18.78 3.79
CA VAL A 553 -19.32 -18.18 3.19
C VAL A 553 -18.11 -18.04 4.13
N ALA A 554 -17.59 -19.18 4.61
CA ALA A 554 -16.19 -19.34 5.02
C ALA A 554 -15.80 -20.83 4.95
N ASP A 555 -14.90 -21.18 4.02
CA ASP A 555 -14.45 -22.55 3.72
C ASP A 555 -13.51 -23.15 4.79
N THR A 556 -13.84 -23.05 6.08
CA THR A 556 -13.07 -23.75 7.12
C THR A 556 -13.96 -24.20 8.28
N PRO A 557 -14.23 -25.51 8.44
CA PRO A 557 -14.98 -26.01 9.58
C PRO A 557 -14.19 -25.75 10.88
N SER A 558 -14.85 -25.13 11.86
CA SER A 558 -14.30 -24.97 13.21
C SER A 558 -14.51 -26.28 13.98
N CYS A 559 -13.48 -27.09 14.04
CA CYS A 559 -13.49 -28.35 14.80
C CYS A 559 -13.10 -28.11 16.26
N ALA A 560 -13.92 -28.58 17.19
CA ALA A 560 -13.59 -28.60 18.60
C ALA A 560 -12.32 -29.45 18.83
N THR A 561 -11.35 -28.89 19.54
CA THR A 561 -10.09 -29.58 19.89
C THR A 561 -10.29 -30.66 20.96
N THR A 562 -11.47 -30.73 21.57
CA THR A 562 -11.81 -31.68 22.62
C THR A 562 -12.60 -32.86 22.03
N LEU A 563 -12.08 -34.08 22.20
CA LEU A 563 -12.75 -35.31 21.81
C LEU A 563 -14.12 -35.43 22.47
N VAL A 564 -15.12 -35.87 21.70
CA VAL A 564 -16.45 -36.21 22.25
C VAL A 564 -16.27 -37.32 23.29
N SER A 565 -16.60 -37.02 24.54
CA SER A 565 -16.44 -37.94 25.68
C SER A 565 -17.13 -39.29 25.41
N GLY A 566 -16.36 -40.39 25.48
CA GLY A 566 -16.84 -41.74 25.19
C GLY A 566 -16.68 -42.21 23.74
N CYS A 567 -16.23 -41.35 22.83
CA CYS A 567 -15.93 -41.72 21.44
C CYS A 567 -14.43 -42.10 21.30
N THR A 568 -14.16 -43.25 20.70
CA THR A 568 -12.79 -43.72 20.43
C THR A 568 -12.54 -43.61 18.92
N PRO A 569 -11.62 -42.74 18.44
CA PRO A 569 -11.38 -42.56 17.02
C PRO A 569 -11.02 -43.90 16.37
N THR A 570 -11.73 -44.27 15.31
CA THR A 570 -11.46 -45.51 14.56
C THR A 570 -10.22 -45.39 13.66
N THR A 571 -9.72 -44.16 13.46
CA THR A 571 -8.52 -43.86 12.68
C THR A 571 -7.77 -42.68 13.31
N PRO A 572 -6.44 -42.57 13.21
CA PRO A 572 -5.74 -41.34 13.58
C PRO A 572 -6.29 -40.16 12.76
N ALA A 573 -6.47 -38.99 13.37
CA ALA A 573 -6.86 -37.78 12.64
C ALA A 573 -5.88 -37.56 11.48
N VAL A 574 -6.38 -37.61 10.24
CA VAL A 574 -5.57 -37.33 9.07
C VAL A 574 -5.30 -35.82 9.09
N PRO A 575 -4.04 -35.38 9.02
CA PRO A 575 -3.73 -33.96 8.99
C PRO A 575 -4.41 -33.30 7.78
N THR A 576 -5.14 -32.21 8.01
CA THR A 576 -5.80 -31.44 6.95
C THR A 576 -4.76 -30.58 6.26
N ALA A 577 -4.54 -30.81 4.97
CA ALA A 577 -3.72 -29.93 4.13
C ALA A 577 -4.57 -28.76 3.65
N THR A 578 -4.09 -27.53 3.82
CA THR A 578 -4.67 -26.31 3.24
C THR A 578 -3.66 -25.72 2.27
N VAL A 579 -4.09 -25.27 1.09
CA VAL A 579 -3.18 -24.64 0.11
C VAL A 579 -3.71 -23.25 -0.21
N PHE A 580 -2.91 -22.23 0.05
CA PHE A 580 -3.21 -20.86 -0.37
C PHE A 580 -2.52 -20.61 -1.72
N ILE A 581 -3.25 -20.01 -2.66
CA ILE A 581 -2.74 -19.60 -3.97
C ILE A 581 -2.89 -18.09 -4.11
N SER A 582 -1.87 -17.44 -4.67
CA SER A 582 -1.90 -16.01 -4.99
C SER A 582 -2.95 -15.68 -6.05
N ASN A 583 -3.42 -14.44 -6.07
CA ASN A 583 -4.26 -13.88 -7.12
C ASN A 583 -3.46 -13.34 -8.31
N ASN A 584 -2.14 -13.16 -8.18
CA ASN A 584 -1.27 -12.81 -9.29
C ASN A 584 -1.05 -14.04 -10.17
N SER A 585 -0.97 -13.84 -11.48
CA SER A 585 -0.79 -14.92 -12.45
C SER A 585 0.46 -14.72 -13.29
N ILE A 586 1.18 -15.81 -13.55
CA ILE A 586 2.25 -15.89 -14.55
C ILE A 586 1.76 -16.77 -15.70
N PRO A 587 2.05 -16.43 -16.96
CA PRO A 587 1.67 -17.29 -18.07
C PRO A 587 2.61 -18.48 -18.12
N ILE A 588 2.04 -19.59 -18.52
CA ILE A 588 2.67 -20.88 -18.64
C ILE A 588 2.30 -21.36 -20.03
N GLY A 589 3.31 -21.87 -20.72
CA GLY A 589 3.20 -22.42 -22.05
C GLY A 589 2.10 -23.46 -22.25
N ASP A 590 1.98 -23.96 -23.48
CA ASP A 590 0.94 -24.92 -23.89
C ASP A 590 0.94 -26.20 -23.05
N GLU A 591 0.09 -26.23 -22.01
CA GLU A 591 -0.10 -27.37 -21.11
C GLU A 591 -0.64 -28.60 -21.88
N ASN A 592 -1.27 -28.38 -23.05
CA ASN A 592 -2.05 -29.40 -23.73
C ASN A 592 -1.24 -30.31 -24.65
N ASN A 593 0.05 -30.03 -24.91
CA ASN A 593 0.70 -30.60 -26.08
C ASN A 593 1.35 -32.00 -25.94
N LYS A 594 0.81 -32.88 -25.07
CA LYS A 594 0.87 -34.37 -25.22
C LYS A 594 0.18 -35.18 -24.11
N ASN A 595 -0.17 -34.61 -22.96
CA ASN A 595 -0.87 -35.35 -21.89
C ASN A 595 -1.70 -34.51 -20.89
N GLY A 596 -2.14 -33.30 -21.25
CA GLY A 596 -2.92 -32.42 -20.36
C GLY A 596 -2.14 -32.02 -19.11
N GLY A 597 -0.89 -31.55 -19.30
CA GLY A 597 -0.04 -31.04 -18.23
C GLY A 597 0.53 -32.08 -17.26
N ALA A 598 0.25 -33.37 -17.44
CA ALA A 598 0.72 -34.40 -16.53
C ALA A 598 2.26 -34.52 -16.51
N ASP A 599 2.94 -34.23 -17.62
CA ASP A 599 4.42 -34.18 -17.65
C ASP A 599 4.96 -32.97 -16.88
N LEU A 600 4.31 -31.81 -17.02
CA LEU A 600 4.68 -30.61 -16.26
C LEU A 600 4.45 -30.82 -14.76
N ARG A 601 3.31 -31.41 -14.37
CA ARG A 601 2.99 -31.78 -12.99
C ARG A 601 4.01 -32.77 -12.41
N ASN A 602 4.32 -33.84 -13.13
CA ASN A 602 5.28 -34.85 -12.66
C ASN A 602 6.69 -34.28 -12.56
N SER A 603 7.08 -33.46 -13.53
CA SER A 603 8.39 -32.80 -13.53
C SER A 603 8.47 -31.76 -12.41
N LEU A 604 7.39 -31.01 -12.17
CA LEU A 604 7.25 -30.06 -11.05
C LEU A 604 7.41 -30.73 -9.71
N PHE A 605 6.64 -31.80 -9.49
CA PHE A 605 6.72 -32.59 -8.27
C PHE A 605 8.15 -33.12 -8.03
N GLN A 606 8.79 -33.67 -9.06
CA GLN A 606 10.15 -34.20 -8.94
C GLN A 606 11.21 -33.12 -8.68
N GLN A 607 11.11 -31.92 -9.28
CA GLN A 607 12.09 -30.86 -9.01
C GLN A 607 11.90 -30.26 -7.62
N LEU A 608 10.67 -30.03 -7.18
CA LEU A 608 10.40 -29.56 -5.82
C LEU A 608 10.87 -30.59 -4.77
N GLN A 609 10.67 -31.89 -5.01
CA GLN A 609 11.21 -32.93 -4.15
C GLN A 609 12.75 -32.89 -4.05
N LYS A 610 13.46 -32.60 -5.15
CA LYS A 610 14.94 -32.49 -5.10
C LYS A 610 15.43 -31.32 -4.25
N LEU A 611 14.62 -30.26 -4.11
CA LEU A 611 14.93 -29.15 -3.22
C LEU A 611 14.70 -29.51 -1.74
N CYS A 612 14.00 -30.60 -1.43
CA CYS A 612 13.63 -30.98 -0.07
C CYS A 612 14.31 -32.30 0.34
N PRO A 613 15.57 -32.29 0.81
CA PRO A 613 16.31 -33.51 1.08
C PRO A 613 15.73 -34.29 2.27
N ASP A 614 15.67 -35.63 2.15
CA ASP A 614 15.06 -36.56 3.14
C ASP A 614 15.62 -36.43 4.57
N ASN A 615 16.81 -35.87 4.73
CA ASN A 615 17.51 -35.77 6.01
C ASN A 615 17.39 -34.40 6.69
N GLU A 616 16.62 -33.48 6.11
CA GLU A 616 16.38 -32.14 6.67
C GLU A 616 14.89 -31.91 6.90
N ASN A 617 14.57 -30.90 7.71
CA ASN A 617 13.20 -30.49 8.03
C ASN A 617 12.84 -29.16 7.36
N VAL A 618 13.63 -28.76 6.36
CA VAL A 618 13.52 -27.55 5.55
C VAL A 618 14.01 -27.89 4.14
N CYS A 619 13.49 -27.23 3.12
CA CYS A 619 13.97 -27.34 1.74
C CYS A 619 15.08 -26.30 1.47
N ASP A 620 15.85 -26.51 0.42
CA ASP A 620 16.83 -25.56 -0.11
C ASP A 620 16.12 -24.32 -0.65
N SER A 621 16.23 -23.23 0.10
CA SER A 621 15.66 -21.94 -0.25
C SER A 621 16.56 -21.07 -1.14
N LYS A 622 17.73 -21.58 -1.54
CA LYS A 622 18.75 -20.81 -2.31
C LYS A 622 18.82 -21.23 -3.77
N THR A 623 18.44 -22.47 -4.07
CA THR A 623 18.52 -23.03 -5.41
C THR A 623 17.12 -23.05 -6.02
N PRO A 624 16.85 -22.32 -7.12
CA PRO A 624 15.60 -22.45 -7.84
C PRO A 624 15.51 -23.83 -8.51
N ALA A 625 14.31 -24.40 -8.54
CA ALA A 625 13.99 -25.49 -9.45
C ALA A 625 13.63 -24.88 -10.80
N GLU A 626 14.50 -25.05 -11.79
CA GLU A 626 14.34 -24.49 -13.13
C GLU A 626 13.75 -25.52 -14.10
N PHE A 627 12.84 -25.05 -14.94
CA PHE A 627 12.23 -25.76 -16.06
C PHE A 627 12.55 -24.99 -17.33
N ASP A 628 13.61 -25.41 -17.99
CA ASP A 628 13.99 -24.84 -19.29
C ASP A 628 13.08 -25.36 -20.40
N ASN A 629 12.95 -24.57 -21.46
CA ASN A 629 12.22 -24.91 -22.69
C ASN A 629 10.71 -25.08 -22.46
N VAL A 630 10.13 -24.24 -21.62
CA VAL A 630 8.66 -24.08 -21.55
C VAL A 630 8.23 -23.35 -22.82
N GLU A 631 7.62 -24.09 -23.76
CA GLU A 631 7.11 -23.57 -25.02
C GLU A 631 5.99 -22.54 -24.77
N THR A 632 6.20 -21.28 -25.12
CA THR A 632 5.22 -20.20 -24.95
C THR A 632 5.12 -19.37 -26.23
N VAL A 633 4.12 -18.51 -26.34
CA VAL A 633 4.10 -17.44 -27.36
C VAL A 633 4.29 -16.12 -26.62
N VAL A 634 5.21 -15.28 -27.12
CA VAL A 634 5.44 -13.93 -26.60
C VAL A 634 5.17 -12.95 -27.74
N GLY A 635 4.05 -12.22 -27.65
CA GLY A 635 3.51 -11.49 -28.80
C GLY A 635 3.04 -12.45 -29.89
N ASP A 636 3.53 -12.27 -31.11
CA ASP A 636 3.21 -13.13 -32.26
C ASP A 636 4.26 -14.24 -32.49
N GLU A 637 5.31 -14.31 -31.68
CA GLU A 637 6.43 -15.22 -31.90
C GLU A 637 6.46 -16.38 -30.88
N PRO A 638 6.62 -17.64 -31.33
CA PRO A 638 6.84 -18.78 -30.43
C PRO A 638 8.26 -18.76 -29.83
N GLY A 639 8.33 -18.93 -28.52
CA GLY A 639 9.53 -18.91 -27.69
C GLY A 639 9.63 -20.12 -26.76
N GLU A 640 10.83 -20.33 -26.23
CA GLU A 640 11.13 -21.32 -25.19
C GLU A 640 11.69 -20.56 -24.00
N GLU A 641 11.03 -20.68 -22.84
CA GLU A 641 11.36 -19.88 -21.65
C GLU A 641 11.65 -20.75 -20.44
N THR A 642 12.15 -20.11 -19.37
CA THR A 642 12.52 -20.81 -18.13
C THR A 642 11.54 -20.48 -17.01
N LEU A 643 10.81 -21.49 -16.55
CA LEU A 643 9.96 -21.38 -15.37
C LEU A 643 10.76 -21.79 -14.12
N LYS A 644 10.83 -20.92 -13.12
CA LYS A 644 11.58 -21.12 -11.88
C LYS A 644 10.64 -21.25 -10.69
N PHE A 645 10.93 -22.21 -9.82
CA PHE A 645 10.24 -22.38 -8.56
C PHE A 645 11.22 -22.16 -7.42
N ILE A 646 10.91 -21.24 -6.52
CA ILE A 646 11.76 -20.81 -5.42
C ILE A 646 11.03 -21.07 -4.12
N ILE A 647 11.57 -21.95 -3.28
CA ILE A 647 11.05 -22.16 -1.93
C ILE A 647 11.56 -21.02 -1.04
N GLN A 648 10.71 -20.04 -0.73
CA GLN A 648 11.10 -18.90 0.10
C GLN A 648 11.26 -19.29 1.57
N ASP A 649 10.41 -20.18 2.04
CA ASP A 649 10.40 -20.70 3.42
C ASP A 649 9.77 -22.09 3.46
N SER A 650 10.24 -22.96 4.35
CA SER A 650 9.61 -24.27 4.55
C SER A 650 9.97 -24.88 5.89
N HIS A 651 9.05 -25.66 6.44
CA HIS A 651 9.28 -26.53 7.58
C HIS A 651 8.41 -27.79 7.47
N TYR A 652 8.96 -28.95 7.82
CA TYR A 652 8.20 -30.20 7.88
C TYR A 652 8.78 -31.20 8.89
N ASP A 653 7.92 -31.93 9.61
CA ASP A 653 8.35 -32.88 10.64
C ASP A 653 8.80 -34.23 10.04
N SER A 654 8.45 -34.52 8.78
CA SER A 654 8.88 -35.75 8.08
C SER A 654 8.86 -35.63 6.55
N THR A 655 9.65 -36.46 5.86
CA THR A 655 9.64 -36.60 4.40
C THR A 655 8.23 -36.86 3.86
N LYS A 656 7.43 -37.66 4.56
CA LYS A 656 6.05 -37.95 4.18
C LYS A 656 5.18 -36.69 4.15
N GLU A 657 5.34 -35.81 5.13
CA GLU A 657 4.58 -34.56 5.20
C GLU A 657 5.07 -33.54 4.17
N CYS A 658 6.39 -33.52 3.91
CA CYS A 658 6.96 -32.78 2.79
C CYS A 658 6.35 -33.22 1.45
N ASP A 659 6.37 -34.53 1.16
CA ASP A 659 5.78 -35.11 -0.06
C ASP A 659 4.29 -34.78 -0.19
N GLN A 660 3.55 -34.78 0.93
CA GLN A 660 2.14 -34.40 0.94
C GLN A 660 1.93 -32.92 0.63
N MET A 661 2.75 -32.03 1.19
CA MET A 661 2.68 -30.59 0.90
C MET A 661 3.06 -30.28 -0.55
N ILE A 662 4.12 -30.90 -1.08
CA ILE A 662 4.52 -30.75 -2.48
C ILE A 662 3.41 -31.29 -3.39
N ALA A 663 2.85 -32.47 -3.10
CA ALA A 663 1.76 -33.03 -3.89
C ALA A 663 0.52 -32.12 -3.90
N ALA A 664 0.17 -31.55 -2.75
CA ALA A 664 -0.95 -30.62 -2.61
C ALA A 664 -0.69 -29.32 -3.39
N ALA A 665 0.48 -28.70 -3.23
CA ALA A 665 0.85 -27.49 -3.93
C ALA A 665 0.80 -27.68 -5.46
N VAL A 666 1.41 -28.76 -5.96
CA VAL A 666 1.44 -29.08 -7.39
C VAL A 666 0.05 -29.36 -7.94
N ALA A 667 -0.81 -30.07 -7.20
CA ALA A 667 -2.17 -30.34 -7.62
C ALA A 667 -3.05 -29.07 -7.65
N SER A 668 -2.94 -28.22 -6.63
CA SER A 668 -3.66 -26.94 -6.55
C SER A 668 -3.23 -25.99 -7.65
N TRP A 669 -1.93 -25.89 -7.91
CA TRP A 669 -1.40 -25.09 -9.00
C TRP A 669 -1.90 -25.59 -10.35
N GLN A 670 -1.80 -26.88 -10.63
CA GLN A 670 -2.31 -27.45 -11.89
C GLN A 670 -3.81 -27.17 -12.08
N GLN A 671 -4.61 -27.28 -11.02
CA GLN A 671 -6.03 -26.93 -11.11
C GLN A 671 -6.29 -25.45 -11.40
N ALA A 672 -5.44 -24.56 -10.89
CA ALA A 672 -5.52 -23.14 -11.20
C ALA A 672 -5.13 -22.87 -12.65
N VAL A 673 -4.05 -23.50 -13.13
CA VAL A 673 -3.56 -23.38 -14.51
C VAL A 673 -4.60 -23.86 -15.52
N ALA A 674 -5.16 -25.05 -15.30
CA ALA A 674 -6.14 -25.66 -16.20
C ALA A 674 -7.45 -24.84 -16.34
N LYS A 675 -7.71 -23.91 -15.43
CA LYS A 675 -8.87 -23.00 -15.47
C LYS A 675 -8.59 -21.68 -16.18
N SER A 676 -7.33 -21.39 -16.48
CA SER A 676 -6.87 -20.10 -16.98
C SER A 676 -6.12 -20.27 -18.30
N CYS A 677 -6.69 -21.05 -19.23
CA CYS A 677 -6.13 -21.32 -20.55
C CYS A 677 -6.96 -20.68 -21.66
N LYS A 678 -6.29 -20.08 -22.66
CA LYS A 678 -6.91 -19.48 -23.85
C LYS A 678 -6.18 -19.92 -25.12
N GLU A 679 -6.93 -20.13 -26.20
CA GLU A 679 -6.33 -20.32 -27.52
C GLU A 679 -5.86 -18.97 -28.07
N VAL A 680 -4.60 -18.89 -28.48
CA VAL A 680 -4.00 -17.74 -29.14
C VAL A 680 -3.64 -18.09 -30.58
N GLU A 681 -3.83 -17.15 -31.49
CA GLU A 681 -3.29 -17.25 -32.84
C GLU A 681 -1.88 -16.65 -32.86
N TYR A 682 -0.95 -17.27 -33.57
CA TYR A 682 0.39 -16.75 -33.81
C TYR A 682 0.84 -17.01 -35.25
N GLU A 683 1.80 -16.23 -35.74
CA GLU A 683 2.29 -16.32 -37.11
C GLU A 683 3.73 -16.83 -37.15
N ASP A 684 4.00 -17.83 -37.99
CA ASP A 684 5.36 -18.31 -38.23
C ASP A 684 5.52 -18.70 -39.70
N TYR A 685 6.75 -18.65 -40.20
CA TYR A 685 7.04 -18.95 -41.61
C TYR A 685 6.92 -20.44 -41.91
N GLU A 686 6.45 -20.77 -43.12
CA GLU A 686 6.43 -22.16 -43.60
C GLU A 686 7.82 -22.80 -43.47
N ASP A 687 7.90 -23.95 -42.78
CA ASP A 687 9.14 -24.73 -42.69
C ASP A 687 9.57 -25.10 -44.11
N PRO A 688 10.75 -24.63 -44.59
CA PRO A 688 11.21 -24.87 -45.95
C PRO A 688 11.46 -26.36 -46.26
N THR A 689 11.43 -27.23 -45.26
CA THR A 689 11.59 -28.69 -45.37
C THR A 689 10.27 -29.45 -45.45
N ALA A 690 9.13 -28.79 -45.21
CA ALA A 690 7.77 -29.33 -45.38
C ALA A 690 7.04 -28.61 -46.52
N SER A 691 5.97 -29.20 -47.06
CA SER A 691 5.12 -28.54 -48.06
C SER A 691 3.80 -28.09 -47.43
N GLY A 692 3.52 -26.80 -47.47
CA GLY A 692 2.38 -26.13 -46.84
C GLY A 692 2.58 -25.86 -45.35
N CYS A 693 1.65 -25.10 -44.76
CA CYS A 693 1.64 -24.71 -43.33
C CYS A 693 1.50 -25.87 -42.32
N GLY A 694 1.61 -27.14 -42.72
CA GLY A 694 1.50 -28.30 -41.84
C GLY A 694 0.19 -28.38 -41.04
N ASP A 695 0.13 -29.32 -40.09
CA ASP A 695 -1.00 -29.51 -39.15
C ASP A 695 -0.86 -28.67 -37.86
N GLY A 696 -0.12 -27.56 -37.92
CA GLY A 696 -0.13 -26.49 -36.93
C GLY A 696 -0.21 -26.90 -35.47
N VAL A 697 0.72 -27.74 -35.01
CA VAL A 697 0.97 -27.99 -33.58
C VAL A 697 2.44 -28.34 -33.46
N VAL A 698 3.11 -27.79 -32.45
CA VAL A 698 4.52 -28.01 -32.07
C VAL A 698 4.81 -29.52 -31.91
N LYS A 699 5.03 -30.22 -33.04
CA LYS A 699 5.41 -31.64 -33.09
C LYS A 699 6.91 -31.82 -33.29
N ARG A 700 7.64 -30.72 -33.45
CA ARG A 700 9.10 -30.67 -33.38
C ARG A 700 9.46 -29.67 -32.30
N ALA A 701 10.46 -30.01 -31.48
CA ALA A 701 11.15 -29.03 -30.65
C ALA A 701 11.40 -27.79 -31.52
N LEU A 702 11.00 -26.62 -31.02
CA LEU A 702 11.19 -25.36 -31.73
C LEU A 702 12.66 -25.28 -32.12
N MET A 703 12.95 -24.80 -33.34
CA MET A 703 14.35 -24.61 -33.73
C MET A 703 15.00 -23.73 -32.66
N THR A 704 16.06 -24.26 -32.05
CA THR A 704 16.86 -23.52 -31.08
C THR A 704 17.30 -22.20 -31.71
N LEU A 705 17.57 -21.17 -30.91
CA LEU A 705 18.04 -19.89 -31.43
C LEU A 705 19.30 -20.05 -32.31
N GLU A 706 20.16 -20.99 -31.98
CA GLU A 706 21.32 -21.40 -32.79
C GLU A 706 20.87 -21.96 -34.15
N GLU A 707 19.89 -22.85 -34.18
CA GLU A 707 19.33 -23.40 -35.41
C GLU A 707 18.61 -22.34 -36.24
N ARG A 708 17.85 -21.40 -35.64
CA ARG A 708 17.25 -20.26 -36.36
C ARG A 708 18.29 -19.30 -36.93
N LYS A 709 19.36 -19.00 -36.18
CA LYS A 709 20.49 -18.19 -36.65
C LYS A 709 21.29 -18.87 -37.77
N ASN A 710 21.37 -20.20 -37.72
CA ASN A 710 22.09 -21.02 -38.70
C ASN A 710 21.21 -21.48 -39.87
N THR A 711 19.89 -21.37 -39.76
CA THR A 711 18.96 -21.55 -40.86
C THR A 711 19.11 -20.34 -41.77
N PRO A 712 19.54 -20.51 -43.03
CA PRO A 712 19.75 -19.39 -43.92
C PRO A 712 18.42 -18.63 -44.07
N LYS A 713 18.36 -17.39 -43.57
CA LYS A 713 17.16 -16.52 -43.68
C LYS A 713 16.67 -16.29 -45.12
N THR A 714 17.47 -16.72 -46.09
CA THR A 714 17.10 -16.85 -47.49
C THR A 714 17.88 -18.03 -48.10
N PRO A 715 17.24 -18.94 -48.85
CA PRO A 715 17.97 -19.84 -49.72
C PRO A 715 18.86 -19.00 -50.65
N VAL A 716 20.14 -19.38 -50.77
CA VAL A 716 21.10 -18.69 -51.65
C VAL A 716 20.46 -18.53 -53.03
N PRO A 717 20.19 -17.30 -53.50
CA PRO A 717 19.56 -17.09 -54.78
C PRO A 717 20.47 -17.61 -55.88
N ILE A 718 19.91 -18.40 -56.80
CA ILE A 718 20.61 -18.82 -58.03
C ILE A 718 20.76 -17.63 -59.01
N CYS A 719 20.30 -16.42 -58.66
CA CYS A 719 20.51 -15.18 -59.40
C CYS A 719 20.82 -13.98 -58.48
N ASP A 720 21.93 -13.27 -58.78
CA ASP A 720 22.49 -12.13 -58.03
C ASP A 720 21.59 -10.88 -57.86
N ASN A 721 20.33 -10.91 -58.32
CA ASN A 721 19.39 -9.78 -58.25
C ASN A 721 17.93 -10.18 -58.03
N CYS A 722 17.67 -11.42 -57.61
CA CYS A 722 16.34 -11.87 -57.27
C CYS A 722 16.28 -12.05 -55.75
N SER A 723 15.68 -11.11 -55.02
CA SER A 723 15.23 -11.44 -53.67
C SER A 723 14.10 -12.46 -53.82
N PRO A 724 14.28 -13.74 -53.43
CA PRO A 724 13.15 -14.65 -53.41
C PRO A 724 12.07 -14.03 -52.52
N PRO A 725 10.78 -14.16 -52.89
CA PRO A 725 9.72 -13.75 -52.00
C PRO A 725 9.92 -14.45 -50.65
N PRO A 726 9.64 -13.78 -49.51
CA PRO A 726 9.68 -14.43 -48.22
C PRO A 726 8.81 -15.69 -48.24
N PRO A 727 9.18 -16.75 -47.49
CA PRO A 727 8.33 -17.93 -47.35
C PRO A 727 6.92 -17.49 -46.91
N PRO A 728 5.86 -18.22 -47.33
CA PRO A 728 4.51 -17.92 -46.89
C PRO A 728 4.44 -17.89 -45.36
N GLU A 729 3.76 -16.89 -44.83
CA GLU A 729 3.44 -16.77 -43.40
C GLU A 729 2.23 -17.67 -43.12
N CYS A 730 2.34 -18.47 -42.07
CA CYS A 730 1.35 -19.45 -41.65
C CYS A 730 0.77 -19.03 -40.29
N LYS A 731 -0.56 -19.07 -40.17
CA LYS A 731 -1.26 -18.84 -38.91
C LYS A 731 -1.44 -20.15 -38.17
N TYR A 732 -1.01 -20.17 -36.94
CA TYR A 732 -1.08 -21.30 -36.02
C TYR A 732 -1.93 -20.94 -34.81
N THR A 733 -2.43 -21.95 -34.11
CA THR A 733 -3.12 -21.78 -32.83
C THR A 733 -2.33 -22.52 -31.75
N ALA A 734 -2.12 -21.87 -30.60
CA ALA A 734 -1.55 -22.47 -29.41
C ALA A 734 -2.50 -22.26 -28.23
N THR A 735 -2.54 -23.17 -27.26
CA THR A 735 -3.16 -22.85 -25.97
C THR A 735 -2.09 -22.22 -25.08
N ILE A 736 -2.39 -21.08 -24.45
CA ILE A 736 -1.54 -20.53 -23.39
C ILE A 736 -2.34 -20.50 -22.11
N CYS A 737 -1.71 -20.94 -21.02
CA CYS A 737 -2.32 -20.98 -19.71
C CYS A 737 -1.67 -19.95 -18.79
N ALA A 738 -2.27 -19.68 -17.63
CA ALA A 738 -1.65 -18.91 -16.58
C ALA A 738 -1.90 -19.52 -15.20
N GLY A 739 -0.91 -19.42 -14.32
CA GLY A 739 -0.94 -20.02 -12.98
C GLY A 739 -0.51 -19.03 -11.92
N PRO A 740 -0.87 -19.28 -10.66
CA PRO A 740 -0.55 -18.36 -9.58
C PRO A 740 0.97 -18.25 -9.37
N ASP A 741 1.44 -17.04 -9.05
CA ASP A 741 2.87 -16.75 -8.83
C ASP A 741 3.37 -17.16 -7.44
N HIS A 742 2.48 -17.46 -6.49
CA HIS A 742 2.81 -18.01 -5.17
C HIS A 742 1.83 -19.11 -4.75
N ILE A 743 2.36 -20.13 -4.07
CA ILE A 743 1.61 -21.24 -3.50
C ILE A 743 2.14 -21.51 -2.08
N ASN A 744 1.24 -21.60 -1.11
CA ASN A 744 1.58 -21.85 0.28
C ASN A 744 0.77 -23.03 0.85
N PRO A 745 1.22 -24.28 0.68
CA PRO A 745 0.69 -25.43 1.41
C PRO A 745 1.03 -25.37 2.92
N ILE A 746 0.04 -25.69 3.74
CA ILE A 746 0.13 -25.81 5.18
C ILE A 746 -0.47 -27.16 5.59
N LEU A 747 0.27 -27.95 6.35
CA LEU A 747 -0.19 -29.24 6.86
C LEU A 747 -0.12 -29.23 8.38
N GLY A 748 -1.29 -29.14 9.02
CA GLY A 748 -1.37 -29.11 10.48
C GLY A 748 -0.90 -30.42 11.12
N ASN A 749 -0.15 -30.32 12.22
CA ASN A 749 0.23 -31.47 13.05
C ASN A 749 -0.43 -31.35 14.42
N VAL A 750 -1.08 -32.42 14.88
CA VAL A 750 -1.74 -32.50 16.19
C VAL A 750 -0.77 -32.19 17.35
N ARG A 751 0.54 -32.41 17.17
CA ARG A 751 1.55 -32.15 18.22
C ARG A 751 2.09 -30.72 18.23
N ASN A 752 2.26 -30.13 17.05
CA ASN A 752 3.05 -28.91 16.87
C ASN A 752 2.19 -27.70 16.43
N GLY A 753 0.88 -27.90 16.21
CA GLY A 753 -0.08 -26.86 15.86
C GLY A 753 -0.48 -26.86 14.38
N PRO A 754 -1.43 -25.98 14.00
CA PRO A 754 -1.99 -25.94 12.65
C PRO A 754 -1.00 -25.49 11.57
N TYR A 755 0.11 -24.84 11.96
CA TYR A 755 1.18 -24.35 11.08
C TYR A 755 2.50 -25.09 11.31
N ALA A 756 2.43 -26.31 11.86
CA ALA A 756 3.61 -27.10 12.15
C ALA A 756 4.43 -27.44 10.91
N ASN A 757 3.76 -27.72 9.79
CA ASN A 757 4.40 -27.93 8.51
C ASN A 757 3.86 -26.89 7.52
N HIS A 758 4.78 -26.20 6.84
CA HIS A 758 4.46 -25.18 5.84
C HIS A 758 5.51 -25.15 4.74
N MET A 759 5.15 -24.66 3.58
CA MET A 759 6.09 -24.38 2.49
C MET A 759 5.56 -23.22 1.67
N ASN A 760 6.38 -22.20 1.42
CA ASN A 760 6.04 -21.05 0.58
C ASN A 760 6.85 -21.15 -0.72
N ILE A 761 6.16 -21.34 -1.83
CA ILE A 761 6.72 -21.54 -3.16
C ILE A 761 6.38 -20.31 -4.00
N GLN A 762 7.39 -19.56 -4.42
CA GLN A 762 7.28 -18.50 -5.42
C GLN A 762 7.59 -19.09 -6.80
N LEU A 763 6.89 -18.60 -7.82
CA LEU A 763 7.13 -18.92 -9.21
C LEU A 763 7.61 -17.66 -9.93
N GLU A 764 8.66 -17.81 -10.73
CA GLU A 764 9.19 -16.75 -11.59
C GLU A 764 9.28 -17.27 -13.03
N PHE A 765 8.88 -16.46 -14.00
CA PHE A 765 9.01 -16.79 -15.42
C PHE A 765 10.09 -15.89 -16.01
N GLU A 766 11.27 -16.45 -16.29
CA GLU A 766 12.37 -15.69 -16.88
C GLU A 766 12.26 -15.72 -18.40
N LEU A 767 12.08 -14.55 -19.00
CA LEU A 767 12.17 -14.33 -20.43
C LEU A 767 13.66 -14.27 -20.83
N GLY A 768 14.10 -15.19 -21.69
CA GLY A 768 15.49 -15.31 -22.17
C GLY A 768 15.96 -14.10 -22.99
N HIS A 769 15.06 -13.19 -23.34
CA HIS A 769 15.34 -11.98 -24.11
C HIS A 769 14.74 -10.77 -23.39
N GLY A 770 15.59 -9.94 -22.79
CA GLY A 770 15.24 -8.89 -21.83
C GLY A 770 14.43 -7.68 -22.33
N ASN A 771 13.40 -7.86 -23.15
CA ASN A 771 12.35 -6.89 -23.48
C ASN A 771 11.00 -7.62 -23.59
N SER A 772 9.96 -7.19 -22.87
CA SER A 772 8.68 -7.88 -22.79
C SER A 772 7.58 -7.19 -23.60
N ALA A 773 7.21 -7.74 -24.77
CA ALA A 773 5.91 -7.51 -25.42
C ALA A 773 4.79 -8.34 -24.75
N PHE A 774 4.93 -8.59 -23.46
CA PHE A 774 4.23 -9.61 -22.69
C PHE A 774 3.04 -9.02 -21.90
N ASP A 775 3.09 -7.72 -21.61
CA ASP A 775 2.10 -7.04 -20.77
C ASP A 775 0.74 -6.89 -21.49
N GLU A 776 0.73 -6.90 -22.82
CA GLU A 776 -0.49 -6.81 -23.64
C GLU A 776 -1.26 -8.14 -23.66
N PHE A 777 -0.56 -9.28 -23.69
CA PHE A 777 -1.13 -10.62 -23.63
C PHE A 777 -1.71 -10.96 -22.24
N ILE A 778 -1.04 -10.50 -21.17
CA ILE A 778 -1.45 -10.73 -19.78
C ILE A 778 -2.80 -10.08 -19.45
N CYS A 779 -3.10 -8.93 -20.04
CA CYS A 779 -4.32 -8.20 -19.72
C CYS A 779 -5.59 -8.94 -20.17
N GLU A 780 -5.59 -9.54 -21.35
CA GLU A 780 -6.77 -10.31 -21.81
C GLU A 780 -6.94 -11.63 -21.04
N LEU A 781 -5.84 -12.32 -20.73
CA LEU A 781 -5.88 -13.63 -20.07
C LEU A 781 -6.25 -13.53 -18.57
N ILE A 782 -5.79 -12.48 -17.88
CA ILE A 782 -6.14 -12.21 -16.48
C ILE A 782 -7.63 -11.91 -16.34
N VAL A 783 -8.21 -11.17 -17.29
CA VAL A 783 -9.63 -10.78 -17.28
C VAL A 783 -10.53 -11.99 -17.51
N ASP A 784 -10.22 -12.81 -18.53
CA ASP A 784 -10.98 -14.04 -18.81
C ASP A 784 -10.83 -15.06 -17.67
N GLY A 785 -9.63 -15.19 -17.10
CA GLY A 785 -9.36 -16.07 -15.96
C GLY A 785 -10.07 -15.65 -14.67
N LEU A 786 -10.08 -14.35 -14.34
CA LEU A 786 -10.80 -13.79 -13.18
C LEU A 786 -12.31 -13.95 -13.34
N THR A 787 -12.84 -13.72 -14.54
CA THR A 787 -14.27 -13.85 -14.84
C THR A 787 -14.71 -15.31 -14.78
N ALA A 788 -13.94 -16.23 -15.37
CA ALA A 788 -14.22 -17.66 -15.30
C ALA A 788 -14.10 -18.23 -13.87
N LEU A 789 -13.13 -17.74 -13.08
CA LEU A 789 -12.99 -18.11 -11.67
C LEU A 789 -14.16 -17.56 -10.83
N ALA A 790 -14.59 -16.32 -11.04
CA ALA A 790 -15.76 -15.74 -10.40
C ALA A 790 -17.05 -16.51 -10.76
N MET A 791 -17.22 -16.89 -12.04
CA MET A 791 -18.36 -17.70 -12.50
C MET A 791 -18.34 -19.15 -12.00
N ALA A 792 -17.16 -19.72 -11.76
CA ALA A 792 -17.01 -21.08 -11.23
C ALA A 792 -17.18 -21.14 -9.70
N VAL A 793 -16.93 -20.04 -8.98
CA VAL A 793 -17.00 -19.95 -7.52
C VAL A 793 -18.32 -19.36 -7.02
N ALA A 794 -19.02 -18.54 -7.82
CA ALA A 794 -20.30 -17.93 -7.46
C ALA A 794 -21.19 -17.63 -8.71
N PRO A 795 -21.85 -18.62 -9.32
CA PRO A 795 -22.65 -18.45 -10.53
C PRO A 795 -23.86 -17.51 -10.38
N GLU A 796 -24.33 -17.28 -9.15
CA GLU A 796 -25.38 -16.30 -8.80
C GLU A 796 -24.99 -14.82 -8.99
N LEU A 797 -23.71 -14.49 -9.19
CA LEU A 797 -23.26 -13.12 -9.51
C LEU A 797 -23.32 -12.77 -11.01
N ALA A 798 -23.69 -13.71 -11.88
CA ALA A 798 -23.84 -13.50 -13.32
C ALA A 798 -25.21 -12.86 -13.69
N GLY A 799 -25.55 -11.75 -13.03
CA GLY A 799 -26.62 -10.86 -13.48
C GLY A 799 -26.20 -10.13 -14.76
N VAL A 800 -27.12 -10.04 -15.72
CA VAL A 800 -26.87 -9.80 -17.16
C VAL A 800 -26.14 -8.49 -17.51
N ASP A 801 -25.89 -7.56 -16.58
CA ASP A 801 -25.36 -6.23 -16.90
C ASP A 801 -24.16 -5.78 -16.02
N ALA A 802 -23.41 -6.67 -15.37
CA ALA A 802 -22.37 -6.26 -14.41
C ALA A 802 -20.97 -6.01 -15.00
N TRP A 803 -20.67 -6.45 -16.22
CA TRP A 803 -19.36 -6.26 -16.85
C TRP A 803 -19.54 -6.16 -18.37
N GLU A 804 -19.67 -4.95 -18.92
CA GLU A 804 -19.61 -4.78 -20.37
C GLU A 804 -18.13 -4.81 -20.82
N ASP A 805 -17.79 -5.72 -21.74
CA ASP A 805 -16.46 -5.93 -22.37
C ASP A 805 -15.76 -4.64 -22.86
N ILE A 806 -16.53 -3.56 -23.06
CA ILE A 806 -16.07 -2.30 -23.66
C ILE A 806 -15.20 -1.47 -22.70
N GLU A 807 -15.48 -1.46 -21.40
CA GLU A 807 -14.76 -0.60 -20.44
C GLU A 807 -13.37 -1.16 -20.08
N LEU A 808 -13.23 -2.49 -20.09
CA LEU A 808 -11.95 -3.17 -19.85
C LEU A 808 -11.06 -3.22 -21.09
N GLN A 809 -11.63 -3.32 -22.30
CA GLN A 809 -10.89 -3.22 -23.56
C GLN A 809 -10.31 -1.81 -23.78
N ALA A 810 -10.99 -0.75 -23.30
CA ALA A 810 -10.50 0.63 -23.36
C ALA A 810 -9.24 0.85 -22.49
N LEU A 811 -9.21 0.22 -21.31
CA LEU A 811 -8.05 0.21 -20.41
C LEU A 811 -6.83 -0.50 -21.02
N CYS A 812 -7.06 -1.56 -21.80
CA CYS A 812 -6.00 -2.33 -22.44
C CYS A 812 -5.43 -1.63 -23.67
N ALA A 813 -6.28 -0.96 -24.47
CA ALA A 813 -5.84 -0.15 -25.61
C ALA A 813 -4.93 1.03 -25.19
N GLU A 814 -5.20 1.63 -24.03
CA GLU A 814 -4.36 2.69 -23.45
C GLU A 814 -2.97 2.17 -23.00
N LEU A 815 -2.89 0.94 -22.47
CA LEU A 815 -1.63 0.34 -22.02
C LEU A 815 -0.71 -0.03 -23.20
N ALA A 816 -1.29 -0.60 -24.27
CA ALA A 816 -0.58 -0.93 -25.51
C ALA A 816 -0.01 0.32 -26.20
N GLU A 817 -0.79 1.41 -26.24
CA GLU A 817 -0.37 2.70 -26.82
C GLU A 817 0.79 3.34 -26.04
N HIS A 818 0.82 3.18 -24.71
CA HIS A 818 1.86 3.73 -23.85
C HIS A 818 3.24 3.08 -24.11
N ILE A 819 3.28 1.77 -24.34
CA ILE A 819 4.51 1.00 -24.55
C ILE A 819 5.11 1.30 -25.93
N GLY A 820 4.28 1.37 -26.98
CA GLY A 820 4.72 1.77 -28.32
C GLY A 820 5.37 3.17 -28.36
N SER A 821 4.90 4.09 -27.52
CA SER A 821 5.46 5.45 -27.41
C SER A 821 6.84 5.49 -26.72
N ARG A 822 7.12 4.53 -25.84
CA ARG A 822 8.36 4.44 -25.06
C ARG A 822 9.52 3.92 -25.92
N ASP A 823 9.27 2.92 -26.76
CA ASP A 823 10.28 2.35 -27.67
C ASP A 823 10.64 3.27 -28.85
N ALA A 824 9.69 4.08 -29.32
CA ALA A 824 9.95 5.12 -30.31
C ALA A 824 10.92 6.20 -29.77
N ASN A 825 10.89 6.47 -28.45
CA ASN A 825 11.76 7.44 -27.79
C ASN A 825 13.14 6.86 -27.43
N VAL A 826 13.24 5.58 -27.10
CA VAL A 826 14.54 4.89 -26.91
C VAL A 826 15.31 4.77 -28.23
N THR A 827 14.61 4.46 -29.33
CA THR A 827 15.22 4.37 -30.67
C THR A 827 15.66 5.75 -31.20
N LYS A 828 14.91 6.82 -30.90
CA LYS A 828 15.32 8.21 -31.20
C LYS A 828 16.55 8.67 -30.43
N ASN A 829 16.67 8.30 -29.16
CA ASN A 829 17.82 8.68 -28.32
C ASN A 829 19.08 7.88 -28.66
N ALA A 830 18.94 6.64 -29.14
CA ALA A 830 20.07 5.87 -29.68
C ALA A 830 20.60 6.44 -31.02
N LEU A 831 19.72 7.02 -31.86
CA LEU A 831 20.14 7.69 -33.10
C LEU A 831 20.81 9.07 -32.87
N LEU A 832 20.56 9.72 -31.73
CA LEU A 832 21.11 11.04 -31.39
C LEU A 832 22.49 10.99 -30.69
N ILE A 833 22.97 9.79 -30.31
CA ILE A 833 24.33 9.58 -29.77
C ILE A 833 25.28 9.01 -30.86
N GLY A 834 24.78 8.86 -32.09
CA GLY A 834 25.52 8.39 -33.27
C GLY A 834 25.54 9.38 -34.43
N ALA A 835 25.64 10.68 -34.18
CA ALA A 835 25.88 11.73 -35.18
C ALA A 835 26.88 12.78 -34.69
#